data_AF-A0A553NXQ6-F1
#
_entry.id   AF-A0A553NXQ6-F1
#
_cell.length_a   1.000
_cell.length_b   1.000
_cell.length_c   1.000
_cell.angle_alpha   90.00
_cell.angle_beta   90.00
_cell.angle_gamma   90.00
#
_symmetry.space_group_name_H-M   'P 1'
#
loop_
_entity.id
_entity.type
_entity.pdbx_description
1 polymer ?
#
loop_
_entity_poly.entity_id
_entity_poly.type
_entity_poly.pdbx_seq_one_letter_code
_entity_poly.pdbx_strand_id
1 'polypeptide(L)'
;HKNNNNCRSSVRIVRIPASKHKAIHLKAKGSFVKVGLIEARRAMTSSANLRAFELCPILDRTHLDAQVLVECVELSGEWLFLGTSDGRLLQFLLHEDHPAEETLDPRVQIRAQIVAEKKISQTHQSVSFIRCVSALNRVLVICDSQFIVLSMSDDLVSLPLAGANKLKGVHAAYINENPARDDPFSVCLAKKKQVIVVTLSEEKLVVDKIREMPDLVSDVVMDGLFVCAALQSHYVICHIESGLIQDLFPFEGVPALCRVAKEEFLLSAPGDLGMFVTSAGVSERPPLPWAKPVVRLVFKAPYIISLCSDGIVAYSITDQQQKQSLHFSGGRVLGNFDGKILVSSASSLYAIVPIPAEIQIKSLLEHGLVDQALELAENFQHRGRSSREQFQVVLNDVRQRAGFVCLKKFDFDRARELFIRGQLNPQELISLFPDISSGKYVTIQPPLHDFQSIQDITNGNPDQEKSLNSFLEDFLQYLRASEGEHFPFKNIVDTAIIKLVAADEPRKTLDHISSSDFQGEFEDLKAPLESHQRFHALALLHEKHRNWSEALSIWASLAQNEIQDDLFPGLSLFLQKIVRAPDELLWRYGDLALELDQDKAIDVFIQKLKSGDVVMEEKALNFLDKYPDAHLKLLEHLVLEKESQTEKFHTLLATKYLERLSSLDLQDQLALPIRAQFQAFIVQSNLIKPAHLMSRLESTDLHQEKAILYGKMGNHEKALKIMVHNLDDPQAGESYCDQIAPKKDSKLKKRLLLSLIKVFLDPELSPEKKLPLESALVDLLNRRSSEMNPLDVLPLIPPSWSLATILPALTDMIATLGHEKRMTQVEANLSIGHNVNTALDYYFATRKPIEMAESSYCMVTSKQFREPVFVRYPNGIIVNPDQAKNLSVCPITGQVFKPIKGT
;
A
#
# COMPACT_ATOMS: atom_id res chain seq x y z
N HIS A 1 -38.08 -39.24 -5.61
CA HIS A 1 -37.28 -40.48 -5.73
C HIS A 1 -37.09 -40.81 -7.22
N LYS A 2 -35.83 -40.75 -7.71
CA LYS A 2 -35.19 -41.46 -8.86
C LYS A 2 -35.95 -41.56 -10.21
N ASN A 3 -35.37 -41.42 -11.40
CA ASN A 3 -34.05 -41.00 -11.88
C ASN A 3 -34.12 -40.98 -13.44
N ASN A 4 -33.50 -39.94 -14.04
CA ASN A 4 -32.63 -39.95 -15.22
C ASN A 4 -33.08 -40.22 -16.69
N ASN A 5 -32.64 -39.25 -17.51
CA ASN A 5 -31.97 -39.29 -18.83
C ASN A 5 -32.82 -39.67 -20.07
N ASN A 6 -32.69 -39.08 -21.26
CA ASN A 6 -31.61 -38.29 -21.87
C ASN A 6 -32.16 -37.40 -23.01
N CYS A 7 -31.38 -36.37 -23.33
CA CYS A 7 -31.62 -35.26 -24.26
C CYS A 7 -31.82 -35.56 -25.75
N ARG A 8 -32.56 -34.64 -26.41
CA ARG A 8 -32.37 -33.95 -27.72
C ARG A 8 -32.13 -34.81 -28.99
N SER A 9 -32.62 -34.49 -30.19
CA SER A 9 -33.39 -33.38 -30.76
C SER A 9 -33.67 -33.76 -32.22
N SER A 10 -34.91 -33.64 -32.71
CA SER A 10 -35.21 -33.72 -34.15
C SER A 10 -36.36 -32.80 -34.54
N VAL A 11 -36.09 -32.02 -35.58
CA VAL A 11 -36.89 -31.06 -36.35
C VAL A 11 -38.37 -31.42 -36.52
N ARG A 12 -39.27 -30.45 -36.30
CA ARG A 12 -40.59 -30.41 -36.95
C ARG A 12 -41.00 -28.98 -37.34
N ILE A 13 -41.36 -28.88 -38.61
CA ILE A 13 -41.95 -27.75 -39.34
C ILE A 13 -43.37 -27.49 -38.80
N VAL A 14 -43.71 -26.22 -38.53
CA VAL A 14 -45.11 -25.80 -38.32
C VAL A 14 -45.38 -24.51 -39.10
N ARG A 15 -46.32 -24.61 -40.05
CA ARG A 15 -46.98 -23.50 -40.75
C ARG A 15 -47.93 -22.78 -39.79
N ILE A 16 -48.01 -21.45 -39.87
CA ILE A 16 -49.09 -20.64 -39.28
C ILE A 16 -49.61 -19.66 -40.36
N PRO A 17 -50.93 -19.42 -40.47
CA PRO A 17 -51.58 -18.98 -41.70
C PRO A 17 -51.69 -17.46 -41.86
N ALA A 18 -51.98 -17.06 -43.09
CA ALA A 18 -52.22 -15.68 -43.50
C ALA A 18 -53.63 -15.20 -43.15
N SER A 19 -53.74 -14.02 -42.55
CA SER A 19 -54.89 -13.13 -42.80
C SER A 19 -54.57 -11.67 -42.49
N LYS A 20 -54.65 -10.86 -43.57
CA LYS A 20 -55.08 -9.46 -43.65
C LYS A 20 -54.27 -8.40 -42.88
N HIS A 21 -53.57 -7.55 -43.62
CA HIS A 21 -53.91 -6.12 -43.66
C HIS A 21 -53.47 -5.48 -44.98
N LYS A 22 -54.46 -4.92 -45.71
CA LYS A 22 -54.29 -3.99 -46.83
C LYS A 22 -53.90 -2.61 -46.29
N ALA A 23 -53.20 -1.87 -47.14
CA ALA A 23 -52.90 -0.44 -47.09
C ALA A 23 -51.75 -0.03 -46.16
N ILE A 24 -50.57 0.22 -46.76
CA ILE A 24 -50.01 1.57 -46.98
C ILE A 24 -48.82 1.38 -47.96
N HIS A 25 -49.11 1.53 -49.25
CA HIS A 25 -48.10 1.68 -50.29
C HIS A 25 -47.76 3.17 -50.35
N LEU A 26 -46.75 3.62 -49.61
CA LEU A 26 -45.96 4.85 -49.81
C LEU A 26 -44.93 4.92 -48.67
N LYS A 27 -43.64 5.08 -49.02
CA LYS A 27 -42.43 5.06 -48.16
C LYS A 27 -41.69 3.72 -48.02
N ALA A 28 -41.31 3.11 -49.14
CA ALA A 28 -40.24 2.12 -49.18
C ALA A 28 -39.26 2.43 -50.32
N LYS A 29 -38.57 3.57 -50.24
CA LYS A 29 -37.38 3.90 -51.06
C LYS A 29 -36.28 4.64 -50.30
N GLY A 30 -36.37 4.75 -48.98
CA GLY A 30 -35.41 5.52 -48.15
C GLY A 30 -34.60 4.72 -47.13
N SER A 31 -34.88 3.43 -46.94
CA SER A 31 -34.30 2.63 -45.83
C SER A 31 -33.34 1.51 -46.26
N PHE A 32 -33.20 1.23 -47.56
CA PHE A 32 -32.21 0.25 -48.06
C PHE A 32 -30.85 0.85 -48.41
N VAL A 33 -30.71 2.19 -48.44
CA VAL A 33 -29.43 2.87 -48.68
C VAL A 33 -28.64 3.08 -47.39
N LYS A 34 -29.27 3.03 -46.20
CA LYS A 34 -28.58 3.25 -44.91
C LYS A 34 -27.97 2.00 -44.28
N VAL A 35 -28.44 0.79 -44.59
CA VAL A 35 -27.83 -0.45 -44.05
C VAL A 35 -26.60 -0.86 -44.87
N GLY A 36 -26.64 -0.66 -46.20
CA GLY A 36 -25.46 -0.82 -47.07
C GLY A 36 -24.36 0.22 -46.82
N LEU A 37 -24.69 1.42 -46.33
CA LEU A 37 -23.71 2.45 -45.94
C LEU A 37 -23.10 2.23 -44.55
N ILE A 38 -23.76 1.45 -43.67
CA ILE A 38 -23.21 1.09 -42.35
C ILE A 38 -22.31 -0.15 -42.47
N GLU A 39 -22.64 -1.11 -43.33
CA GLU A 39 -21.74 -2.23 -43.68
C GLU A 39 -20.60 -1.79 -44.59
N ALA A 40 -20.82 -0.86 -45.54
CA ALA A 40 -19.73 -0.24 -46.29
C ALA A 40 -18.87 0.69 -45.43
N ARG A 41 -19.42 1.36 -44.39
CA ARG A 41 -18.58 2.06 -43.40
C ARG A 41 -17.82 1.09 -42.51
N ARG A 42 -18.39 -0.05 -42.09
CA ARG A 42 -17.64 -1.09 -41.35
C ARG A 42 -16.56 -1.75 -42.20
N ALA A 43 -16.79 -1.95 -43.49
CA ALA A 43 -15.80 -2.46 -44.43
C ALA A 43 -14.75 -1.38 -44.82
N MET A 44 -15.12 -0.10 -44.93
CA MET A 44 -14.19 1.01 -45.18
C MET A 44 -13.42 1.47 -43.92
N THR A 45 -13.88 1.15 -42.71
CA THR A 45 -13.10 1.33 -41.47
C THR A 45 -12.17 0.14 -41.18
N SER A 46 -12.14 -0.89 -42.04
CA SER A 46 -11.30 -2.08 -41.84
C SER A 46 -9.88 -1.95 -42.43
N SER A 47 -9.47 -0.79 -42.93
CA SER A 47 -8.12 -0.60 -43.47
C SER A 47 -7.49 0.73 -43.07
N ALA A 48 -7.55 1.10 -41.80
CA ALA A 48 -6.46 1.89 -41.22
C ALA A 48 -5.26 0.94 -41.05
N ASN A 49 -4.64 0.57 -42.16
CA ASN A 49 -3.48 -0.33 -42.16
C ASN A 49 -2.33 0.36 -41.43
N LEU A 50 -1.75 -0.34 -40.46
CA LEU A 50 -0.51 0.04 -39.81
C LEU A 50 0.51 0.48 -40.88
N ARG A 51 0.94 1.74 -40.82
CA ARG A 51 2.05 2.22 -41.65
C ARG A 51 3.36 1.74 -41.01
N ALA A 52 3.76 0.52 -41.35
CA ALA A 52 4.99 -0.09 -40.83
C ALA A 52 6.24 0.39 -41.59
N PHE A 53 6.09 0.76 -42.87
CA PHE A 53 7.15 1.11 -43.78
C PHE A 53 6.83 2.37 -44.59
N GLU A 54 7.86 3.11 -44.95
CA GLU A 54 7.81 4.23 -45.90
C GLU A 54 8.75 3.95 -47.09
N LEU A 55 8.36 4.44 -48.27
CA LEU A 55 9.20 4.42 -49.48
C LEU A 55 9.98 5.73 -49.58
N CYS A 56 11.29 5.66 -49.41
CA CYS A 56 12.19 6.79 -49.59
C CYS A 56 12.89 6.69 -50.94
N PRO A 57 12.78 7.69 -51.84
CA PRO A 57 13.56 7.71 -53.07
C PRO A 57 15.05 7.86 -52.76
N ILE A 58 15.89 7.05 -53.41
CA ILE A 58 17.36 7.13 -53.34
C ILE A 58 17.91 7.70 -54.66
N LEU A 59 17.41 7.18 -55.79
CA LEU A 59 17.82 7.61 -57.12
C LEU A 59 16.59 7.84 -57.99
N ASP A 60 16.54 9.04 -58.55
CA ASP A 60 15.57 9.42 -59.57
C ASP A 60 16.14 9.21 -60.98
N ARG A 61 15.23 9.25 -61.96
CA ARG A 61 15.48 9.02 -63.39
C ARG A 61 16.53 9.96 -64.02
N THR A 62 16.98 10.96 -63.29
CA THR A 62 17.99 11.96 -63.69
C THR A 62 19.42 11.45 -63.64
N HIS A 63 19.70 10.37 -62.92
CA HIS A 63 21.06 9.84 -62.74
C HIS A 63 21.46 8.77 -63.76
N LEU A 64 20.56 8.38 -64.67
CA LEU A 64 20.78 7.34 -65.68
C LEU A 64 20.39 7.86 -67.08
N ASP A 65 21.12 7.43 -68.11
CA ASP A 65 20.76 7.68 -69.50
C ASP A 65 19.36 7.12 -69.81
N ALA A 66 18.54 7.83 -70.59
CA ALA A 66 17.11 7.52 -70.79
C ALA A 66 16.80 6.12 -71.36
N GLN A 67 17.79 5.42 -71.94
CA GLN A 67 17.66 4.08 -72.51
C GLN A 67 18.27 2.96 -71.64
N VAL A 68 18.92 3.31 -70.53
CA VAL A 68 19.64 2.38 -69.67
C VAL A 68 18.75 1.95 -68.51
N LEU A 69 18.59 0.64 -68.32
CA LEU A 69 17.74 0.04 -67.29
C LEU A 69 18.58 -0.52 -66.14
N VAL A 70 18.04 -0.48 -64.93
CA VAL A 70 18.63 -1.16 -63.77
C VAL A 70 18.27 -2.64 -63.81
N GLU A 71 19.29 -3.51 -63.86
CA GLU A 71 19.13 -4.97 -63.94
C GLU A 71 19.42 -5.65 -62.60
N CYS A 72 20.44 -5.19 -61.87
CA CYS A 72 20.76 -5.70 -60.54
C CYS A 72 21.29 -4.59 -59.61
N VAL A 73 21.11 -4.80 -58.32
CA VAL A 73 21.44 -3.85 -57.24
C VAL A 73 22.08 -4.63 -56.11
N GLU A 74 23.07 -4.04 -55.46
CA GLU A 74 23.70 -4.58 -54.25
C GLU A 74 24.14 -3.43 -53.34
N LEU A 75 24.03 -3.62 -52.02
CA LEU A 75 24.50 -2.66 -51.02
C LEU A 75 25.48 -3.33 -50.05
N SER A 76 26.54 -2.60 -49.70
CA SER A 76 27.49 -2.98 -48.65
C SER A 76 27.82 -1.74 -47.80
N GLY A 77 27.29 -1.66 -46.57
CA GLY A 77 27.40 -0.48 -45.73
C GLY A 77 26.82 0.77 -46.41
N GLU A 78 27.67 1.77 -46.65
CA GLU A 78 27.31 3.03 -47.33
C GLU A 78 27.47 2.94 -48.86
N TRP A 79 28.06 1.86 -49.39
CA TRP A 79 28.35 1.72 -50.81
C TRP A 79 27.22 0.97 -51.53
N LEU A 80 26.64 1.64 -52.53
CA LEU A 80 25.60 1.10 -53.40
C LEU A 80 26.17 0.82 -54.78
N PHE A 81 25.99 -0.40 -55.29
CA PHE A 81 26.43 -0.83 -56.60
C PHE A 81 25.22 -1.13 -57.50
N LEU A 82 25.19 -0.54 -58.71
CA LEU A 82 24.13 -0.75 -59.69
C LEU A 82 24.69 -1.33 -60.98
N GLY A 83 24.06 -2.40 -61.45
CA GLY A 83 24.34 -3.03 -62.72
C GLY A 83 23.31 -2.61 -63.76
N THR A 84 23.79 -2.11 -64.88
CA THR A 84 22.94 -1.58 -65.95
C THR A 84 22.75 -2.56 -67.11
N SER A 85 21.70 -2.35 -67.89
CA SER A 85 21.39 -3.13 -69.10
C SER A 85 22.43 -2.98 -70.21
N ASP A 86 23.22 -1.91 -70.22
CA ASP A 86 24.28 -1.66 -71.19
C ASP A 86 25.68 -2.10 -70.71
N GLY A 87 25.74 -2.80 -69.57
CA GLY A 87 26.96 -3.45 -69.08
C GLY A 87 27.89 -2.55 -68.28
N ARG A 88 27.37 -1.50 -67.65
CA ARG A 88 28.11 -0.64 -66.73
C ARG A 88 27.81 -1.04 -65.28
N LEU A 89 28.82 -0.86 -64.44
CA LEU A 89 28.71 -0.92 -63.00
C LEU A 89 28.91 0.50 -62.46
N LEU A 90 27.91 0.99 -61.75
CA LEU A 90 27.93 2.29 -61.10
C LEU A 90 28.08 2.10 -59.60
N GLN A 91 28.99 2.85 -58.99
CA GLN A 91 29.21 2.89 -57.55
C GLN A 91 28.75 4.24 -57.00
N PHE A 92 27.89 4.17 -56.00
CA PHE A 92 27.36 5.32 -55.27
C PHE A 92 27.75 5.23 -53.81
N LEU A 93 27.98 6.39 -53.19
CA LEU A 93 28.05 6.56 -51.75
C LEU A 93 26.71 7.08 -51.24
N LEU A 94 26.13 6.40 -50.26
CA LEU A 94 24.88 6.79 -49.62
C LEU A 94 25.15 7.66 -48.39
N HIS A 95 24.53 8.83 -48.36
CA HIS A 95 24.47 9.70 -47.19
C HIS A 95 23.07 9.61 -46.57
N GLU A 96 23.01 9.26 -45.28
CA GLU A 96 21.78 9.22 -44.51
C GLU A 96 21.69 10.46 -43.63
N ASP A 97 20.82 11.40 -44.01
CA ASP A 97 20.54 12.58 -43.21
C ASP A 97 19.47 12.19 -42.18
N HIS A 98 19.90 11.94 -40.94
CA HIS A 98 18.98 11.81 -39.81
C HIS A 98 18.53 13.20 -39.35
N PRO A 99 17.23 13.53 -39.41
CA PRO A 99 16.76 14.80 -38.89
C PRO A 99 17.05 14.92 -37.39
N ALA A 100 17.45 16.10 -36.94
CA ALA A 100 17.52 16.43 -35.50
C ALA A 100 16.10 16.39 -34.90
N GLU A 101 16.00 16.03 -33.62
CA GLU A 101 14.76 15.75 -32.88
C GLU A 101 13.70 16.88 -32.93
N GLU A 102 14.05 18.10 -33.35
CA GLU A 102 13.18 19.28 -33.38
C GLU A 102 12.54 19.60 -34.75
N THR A 103 12.78 18.80 -35.80
CA THR A 103 12.22 19.09 -37.14
C THR A 103 10.85 18.44 -37.38
N LEU A 104 9.94 19.17 -38.03
CA LEU A 104 8.53 18.79 -38.27
C LEU A 104 8.32 17.56 -39.17
N ASP A 105 9.35 17.08 -39.89
CA ASP A 105 9.29 15.87 -40.72
C ASP A 105 10.39 14.88 -40.28
N PRO A 106 10.05 13.80 -39.56
CA PRO A 106 11.00 12.81 -39.02
C PRO A 106 11.51 11.81 -40.10
N ARG A 107 11.36 12.15 -41.38
CA ARG A 107 11.64 11.23 -42.48
C ARG A 107 13.13 11.18 -42.76
N VAL A 108 13.68 9.96 -42.80
CA VAL A 108 15.06 9.72 -43.20
C VAL A 108 15.20 10.07 -44.68
N GLN A 109 16.03 11.08 -44.98
CA GLN A 109 16.41 11.39 -46.36
C GLN A 109 17.70 10.62 -46.68
N ILE A 110 17.65 9.82 -47.75
CA ILE A 110 18.82 9.09 -48.25
C ILE A 110 19.22 9.75 -49.56
N ARG A 111 20.46 10.23 -49.64
CA ARG A 111 21.03 10.82 -50.86
C ARG A 111 22.13 9.93 -51.39
N ALA A 112 22.15 9.72 -52.70
CA ALA A 112 23.19 8.94 -53.36
C ALA A 112 24.09 9.86 -54.20
N GLN A 113 25.40 9.75 -53.98
CA GLN A 113 26.42 10.45 -54.76
C GLN A 113 27.20 9.45 -55.61
N ILE A 114 27.33 9.71 -56.92
CA ILE A 114 28.15 8.87 -57.81
C ILE A 114 29.62 9.06 -57.46
N VAL A 115 30.32 7.94 -57.24
CA VAL A 115 31.77 7.92 -56.95
C VAL A 115 32.55 7.34 -58.12
N ALA A 116 32.06 6.25 -58.73
CA ALA A 116 32.76 5.58 -59.82
C ALA A 116 31.80 4.99 -60.86
N GLU A 117 32.24 4.97 -62.12
CA GLU A 117 31.57 4.28 -63.23
C GLU A 117 32.59 3.41 -63.96
N LYS A 118 32.28 2.12 -64.10
CA LYS A 118 33.13 1.17 -64.85
C LYS A 118 32.32 0.43 -65.90
N LYS A 119 32.73 0.55 -67.16
CA LYS A 119 32.19 -0.26 -68.25
C LYS A 119 32.81 -1.66 -68.22
N ILE A 120 32.00 -2.66 -67.93
CA ILE A 120 32.43 -4.07 -67.82
C ILE A 120 32.27 -4.78 -69.16
N SER A 121 31.14 -4.56 -69.83
CA SER A 121 30.86 -5.16 -71.14
C SER A 121 31.38 -4.28 -72.28
N GLN A 122 32.17 -4.87 -73.17
CA GLN A 122 32.49 -4.24 -74.48
C GLN A 122 31.35 -4.44 -75.50
N THR A 123 30.50 -5.44 -75.27
CA THR A 123 29.40 -5.87 -76.16
C THR A 123 28.03 -5.30 -75.76
N HIS A 124 27.99 -4.34 -74.83
CA HIS A 124 26.76 -3.72 -74.30
C HIS A 124 25.73 -4.71 -73.73
N GLN A 125 26.21 -5.84 -73.21
CA GLN A 125 25.35 -6.81 -72.54
C GLN A 125 25.11 -6.43 -71.08
N SER A 126 23.92 -6.75 -70.57
CA SER A 126 23.49 -6.42 -69.21
C SER A 126 24.37 -7.07 -68.13
N VAL A 127 24.61 -6.33 -67.05
CA VAL A 127 25.13 -6.91 -65.81
C VAL A 127 24.01 -7.69 -65.14
N SER A 128 24.14 -9.01 -65.08
CA SER A 128 23.06 -9.90 -64.61
C SER A 128 23.09 -10.12 -63.10
N PHE A 129 24.23 -9.91 -62.45
CA PHE A 129 24.41 -10.20 -61.03
C PHE A 129 25.52 -9.34 -60.42
N ILE A 130 25.27 -8.86 -59.21
CA ILE A 130 26.24 -8.18 -58.34
C ILE A 130 26.07 -8.74 -56.93
N ARG A 131 27.17 -9.04 -56.25
CA ARG A 131 27.20 -9.35 -54.80
C ARG A 131 28.43 -8.73 -54.16
N CYS A 132 28.26 -8.14 -52.98
CA CYS A 132 29.39 -7.64 -52.22
C CYS A 132 29.84 -8.69 -51.20
N VAL A 133 31.16 -8.82 -51.06
CA VAL A 133 31.82 -9.60 -50.01
C VAL A 133 32.62 -8.61 -49.18
N SER A 134 31.91 -7.96 -48.26
CA SER A 134 32.41 -6.76 -47.56
C SER A 134 33.69 -7.00 -46.78
N ALA A 135 33.81 -8.14 -46.10
CA ALA A 135 35.02 -8.44 -45.32
C ALA A 135 36.28 -8.71 -46.19
N LEU A 136 36.12 -9.05 -47.47
CA LEU A 136 37.23 -9.23 -48.42
C LEU A 136 37.44 -8.01 -49.32
N ASN A 137 36.68 -6.93 -49.10
CA ASN A 137 36.66 -5.72 -49.90
C ASN A 137 36.43 -5.97 -51.41
N ARG A 138 35.51 -6.89 -51.75
CA ARG A 138 35.28 -7.37 -53.13
C ARG A 138 33.84 -7.27 -53.59
N VAL A 139 33.67 -6.96 -54.87
CA VAL A 139 32.40 -7.06 -55.60
C VAL A 139 32.50 -8.18 -56.62
N LEU A 140 31.60 -9.14 -56.53
CA LEU A 140 31.41 -10.22 -57.49
C LEU A 140 30.41 -9.75 -58.52
N VAL A 141 30.79 -9.78 -59.80
CA VAL A 141 29.94 -9.32 -60.90
C VAL A 141 29.87 -10.40 -61.97
N ILE A 142 28.67 -10.65 -62.48
CA ILE A 142 28.50 -11.49 -63.67
C ILE A 142 27.98 -10.63 -64.81
N CYS A 143 28.72 -10.67 -65.91
CA CYS A 143 28.38 -10.02 -67.17
C CYS A 143 28.81 -10.93 -68.31
N ASP A 144 27.97 -11.12 -69.33
CA ASP A 144 28.23 -12.02 -70.48
C ASP A 144 28.68 -13.44 -70.08
N SER A 145 28.01 -14.02 -69.07
CA SER A 145 28.36 -15.34 -68.52
C SER A 145 29.78 -15.47 -67.97
N GLN A 146 30.50 -14.36 -67.75
CA GLN A 146 31.83 -14.29 -67.16
C GLN A 146 31.74 -13.82 -65.71
N PHE A 147 32.45 -14.51 -64.83
CA PHE A 147 32.57 -14.17 -63.42
C PHE A 147 33.76 -13.23 -63.23
N ILE A 148 33.48 -11.99 -62.82
CA ILE A 148 34.47 -10.91 -62.66
C ILE A 148 34.48 -10.50 -61.20
N VAL A 149 35.68 -10.32 -60.64
CA VAL A 149 35.86 -9.85 -59.27
C VAL A 149 36.51 -8.48 -59.30
N LEU A 150 35.88 -7.52 -58.65
CA LEU A 150 36.35 -6.14 -58.55
C LEU A 150 36.69 -5.81 -57.10
N SER A 151 37.66 -4.92 -56.90
CA SER A 151 37.92 -4.29 -55.60
C SER A 151 36.83 -3.28 -55.27
N MET A 152 36.37 -3.21 -54.03
CA MET A 152 35.49 -2.14 -53.50
C MET A 152 36.30 -0.86 -53.20
N SER A 153 37.15 -0.46 -54.14
CA SER A 153 37.91 0.81 -54.12
C SER A 153 37.32 1.77 -55.14
N ASP A 154 37.61 3.06 -55.01
CA ASP A 154 37.06 4.13 -55.87
C ASP A 154 37.27 3.91 -57.38
N ASP A 155 38.24 3.09 -57.81
CA ASP A 155 38.50 2.78 -59.21
C ASP A 155 37.89 1.44 -59.72
N LEU A 156 37.18 0.70 -58.86
CA LEU A 156 36.60 -0.62 -59.18
C LEU A 156 37.57 -1.57 -59.90
N VAL A 157 38.83 -1.64 -59.46
CA VAL A 157 39.91 -2.37 -60.17
C VAL A 157 39.57 -3.86 -60.27
N SER A 158 39.74 -4.44 -61.46
CA SER A 158 39.51 -5.87 -61.67
C SER A 158 40.65 -6.69 -61.08
N LEU A 159 40.32 -7.61 -60.17
CA LEU A 159 41.26 -8.48 -59.50
C LEU A 159 41.30 -9.86 -60.18
N PRO A 160 42.49 -10.36 -60.56
CA PRO A 160 42.61 -11.70 -61.12
C PRO A 160 42.41 -12.72 -59.99
N LEU A 161 41.31 -13.49 -60.03
CA LEU A 161 41.04 -14.54 -59.05
C LEU A 161 41.33 -15.93 -59.64
N ALA A 162 42.31 -16.63 -59.06
CA ALA A 162 42.64 -17.99 -59.49
C ALA A 162 41.43 -18.92 -59.30
N GLY A 163 40.98 -19.55 -60.39
CA GLY A 163 39.82 -20.46 -60.40
C GLY A 163 38.54 -19.89 -61.02
N ALA A 164 38.42 -18.55 -61.20
CA ALA A 164 37.23 -17.91 -61.75
C ALA A 164 36.88 -18.36 -63.18
N ASN A 165 37.88 -18.67 -64.01
CA ASN A 165 37.71 -19.13 -65.38
C ASN A 165 36.93 -20.45 -65.51
N LYS A 166 36.83 -21.24 -64.42
CA LYS A 166 36.08 -22.51 -64.38
C LYS A 166 34.56 -22.30 -64.28
N LEU A 167 34.11 -21.10 -63.94
CA LEU A 167 32.72 -20.75 -63.61
C LEU A 167 31.99 -19.99 -64.74
N LYS A 168 32.24 -20.34 -66.01
CA LYS A 168 31.49 -19.77 -67.13
C LYS A 168 30.04 -20.28 -67.16
N GLY A 169 29.08 -19.39 -67.41
CA GLY A 169 27.67 -19.72 -67.58
C GLY A 169 26.87 -19.83 -66.28
N VAL A 170 27.30 -19.13 -65.23
CA VAL A 170 26.52 -18.94 -63.99
C VAL A 170 25.47 -17.87 -64.23
N HIS A 171 24.25 -18.10 -63.78
CA HIS A 171 23.11 -17.20 -64.01
C HIS A 171 22.35 -16.79 -62.74
N ALA A 172 22.52 -17.52 -61.63
CA ALA A 172 22.01 -17.11 -60.31
C ALA A 172 23.04 -17.45 -59.23
N ALA A 173 23.04 -16.70 -58.13
CA ALA A 173 23.97 -16.92 -57.03
C ALA A 173 23.43 -16.37 -55.70
N TYR A 174 23.83 -17.01 -54.60
CA TYR A 174 23.38 -16.66 -53.25
C TYR A 174 24.53 -16.89 -52.26
N ILE A 175 24.83 -15.91 -51.40
CA ILE A 175 25.82 -16.08 -50.32
C ILE A 175 25.12 -16.70 -49.13
N ASN A 176 25.72 -17.77 -48.61
CA ASN A 176 25.25 -18.45 -47.42
C ASN A 176 25.53 -17.59 -46.18
N GLU A 177 24.46 -17.08 -45.57
CA GLU A 177 24.54 -16.22 -44.37
C GLU A 177 24.92 -17.00 -43.11
N ASN A 178 24.84 -18.33 -43.13
CA ASN A 178 25.11 -19.20 -42.00
C ASN A 178 25.87 -20.46 -42.48
N PRO A 179 27.15 -20.31 -42.87
CA PRO A 179 27.98 -21.43 -43.30
C PRO A 179 28.19 -22.43 -42.16
N ALA A 180 28.14 -23.73 -42.48
CA ALA A 180 28.41 -24.80 -41.51
C ALA A 180 29.91 -25.04 -41.24
N ARG A 181 30.80 -24.38 -42.01
CA ARG A 181 32.27 -24.47 -41.90
C ARG A 181 32.82 -23.19 -41.29
N ASP A 182 34.01 -23.27 -40.70
CA ASP A 182 34.72 -22.13 -40.09
C ASP A 182 35.11 -21.03 -41.09
N ASP A 183 34.93 -21.25 -42.41
CA ASP A 183 35.15 -20.24 -43.45
C ASP A 183 33.88 -19.38 -43.66
N PRO A 184 33.96 -18.05 -43.51
CA PRO A 184 32.79 -17.17 -43.43
C PRO A 184 32.07 -16.90 -44.76
N PHE A 185 32.66 -17.23 -45.93
CA PHE A 185 32.12 -16.85 -47.24
C PHE A 185 31.94 -18.05 -48.18
N SER A 186 30.88 -18.82 -47.94
CA SER A 186 30.41 -19.83 -48.90
C SER A 186 29.33 -19.24 -49.81
N VAL A 187 29.52 -19.36 -51.12
CA VAL A 187 28.61 -18.85 -52.15
C VAL A 187 28.07 -20.01 -52.97
N CYS A 188 26.76 -20.07 -53.08
CA CYS A 188 26.05 -21.01 -53.92
C CYS A 188 25.85 -20.38 -55.31
N LEU A 189 26.30 -21.07 -56.35
CA LEU A 189 26.18 -20.64 -57.75
C LEU A 189 25.31 -21.64 -58.52
N ALA A 190 24.36 -21.13 -59.28
CA ALA A 190 23.56 -21.92 -60.23
C ALA A 190 24.17 -21.82 -61.63
N LYS A 191 24.47 -22.98 -62.23
CA LYS A 191 25.04 -23.09 -63.58
C LYS A 191 24.32 -24.21 -64.33
N LYS A 192 23.46 -23.85 -65.28
CA LYS A 192 22.65 -24.84 -66.06
C LYS A 192 21.94 -25.83 -65.11
N LYS A 193 22.26 -27.13 -65.19
CA LYS A 193 21.74 -28.21 -64.34
C LYS A 193 22.64 -28.50 -63.13
N GLN A 194 23.44 -27.54 -62.67
CA GLN A 194 24.38 -27.75 -61.57
C GLN A 194 24.26 -26.64 -60.55
N VAL A 195 24.34 -27.02 -59.28
CA VAL A 195 24.58 -26.11 -58.16
C VAL A 195 26.00 -26.32 -57.68
N ILE A 196 26.75 -25.22 -57.58
CA ILE A 196 28.17 -25.22 -57.24
C ILE A 196 28.33 -24.38 -55.98
N VAL A 197 28.83 -24.99 -54.91
CA VAL A 197 29.21 -24.27 -53.69
C VAL A 197 30.70 -23.95 -53.78
N VAL A 198 31.02 -22.66 -53.65
CA VAL A 198 32.38 -22.14 -53.72
C VAL A 198 32.72 -21.41 -52.44
N THR A 199 33.94 -21.57 -51.98
CA THR A 199 34.50 -20.76 -50.89
C THR A 199 35.44 -19.72 -51.47
N LEU A 200 35.20 -18.47 -51.09
CA LEU A 200 35.98 -17.31 -51.54
C LEU A 200 37.02 -16.94 -50.48
N SER A 201 38.29 -16.97 -50.88
CA SER A 201 39.42 -16.45 -50.11
C SER A 201 40.04 -15.22 -50.80
N GLU A 202 40.99 -14.57 -50.14
CA GLU A 202 41.69 -13.40 -50.70
C GLU A 202 42.41 -13.71 -52.03
N GLU A 203 42.96 -14.90 -52.25
CA GLU A 203 43.73 -15.16 -53.47
C GLU A 203 43.10 -16.18 -54.42
N LYS A 204 42.17 -17.00 -53.90
CA LYS A 204 41.66 -18.17 -54.64
C LYS A 204 40.15 -18.33 -54.48
N LEU A 205 39.53 -18.76 -55.58
CA LEU A 205 38.19 -19.32 -55.57
C LEU A 205 38.31 -20.84 -55.57
N VAL A 206 37.87 -21.46 -54.48
CA VAL A 206 37.88 -22.93 -54.34
C VAL A 206 36.47 -23.45 -54.56
N VAL A 207 36.33 -24.41 -55.48
CA VAL A 207 35.07 -25.12 -55.67
C VAL A 207 35.00 -26.25 -54.64
N ASP A 208 34.10 -26.13 -53.67
CA ASP A 208 33.97 -27.12 -52.60
C ASP A 208 33.20 -28.35 -53.05
N LYS A 209 32.03 -28.12 -53.66
CA LYS A 209 31.12 -29.16 -54.12
C LYS A 209 30.37 -28.72 -55.37
N ILE A 210 30.14 -29.69 -56.25
CA ILE A 210 29.25 -29.57 -57.41
C ILE A 210 28.17 -30.63 -57.25
N ARG A 211 26.91 -30.22 -57.39
CA ARG A 211 25.74 -31.10 -57.37
C ARG A 211 24.98 -30.96 -58.67
N GLU A 212 24.69 -32.08 -59.31
CA GLU A 212 23.84 -32.11 -60.50
C GLU A 212 22.38 -32.12 -60.08
N MET A 213 21.60 -31.26 -60.72
CA MET A 213 20.16 -31.14 -60.54
C MET A 213 19.42 -31.85 -61.67
N PRO A 214 18.19 -32.34 -61.43
CA PRO A 214 17.39 -33.01 -62.46
C PRO A 214 17.17 -32.14 -63.70
N ASP A 215 17.00 -30.83 -63.49
CA ASP A 215 16.72 -29.88 -64.55
C ASP A 215 17.49 -28.55 -64.41
N LEU A 216 17.29 -27.65 -65.38
CA LEU A 216 17.88 -26.32 -65.36
C LEU A 216 17.38 -25.57 -64.13
N VAL A 217 18.34 -25.13 -63.33
CA VAL A 217 18.10 -24.31 -62.15
C VAL A 217 17.82 -22.89 -62.63
N SER A 218 16.76 -22.23 -62.16
CA SER A 218 16.48 -20.82 -62.47
C SER A 218 16.97 -19.89 -61.37
N ASP A 219 16.81 -20.28 -60.11
CA ASP A 219 17.15 -19.47 -58.93
C ASP A 219 17.51 -20.37 -57.74
N VAL A 220 18.31 -19.86 -56.79
CA VAL A 220 18.85 -20.63 -55.66
C VAL A 220 18.92 -19.81 -54.38
N VAL A 221 18.61 -20.44 -53.26
CA VAL A 221 18.79 -19.89 -51.90
C VAL A 221 19.45 -20.97 -51.04
N MET A 222 20.44 -20.58 -50.23
CA MET A 222 21.22 -21.51 -49.41
C MET A 222 21.15 -21.13 -47.93
N ASP A 223 21.04 -22.13 -47.06
CA ASP A 223 21.32 -21.99 -45.64
C ASP A 223 22.01 -23.22 -45.09
N GLY A 224 23.09 -23.03 -44.33
CA GLY A 224 23.83 -24.14 -43.74
C GLY A 224 24.37 -25.07 -44.82
N LEU A 225 23.86 -26.31 -44.84
CA LEU A 225 24.21 -27.34 -45.83
C LEU A 225 23.08 -27.58 -46.85
N PHE A 226 21.97 -26.86 -46.78
CA PHE A 226 20.80 -27.06 -47.61
C PHE A 226 20.66 -25.95 -48.64
N VAL A 227 20.41 -26.35 -49.89
CA VAL A 227 20.08 -25.42 -50.98
C VAL A 227 18.66 -25.68 -51.44
N CYS A 228 17.82 -24.66 -51.36
CA CYS A 228 16.54 -24.63 -52.02
C CYS A 228 16.73 -24.06 -53.43
N ALA A 229 16.44 -24.86 -54.45
CA ALA A 229 16.58 -24.48 -55.86
C ALA A 229 15.23 -24.48 -56.56
N ALA A 230 14.97 -23.43 -57.34
CA ALA A 230 13.89 -23.43 -58.31
C ALA A 230 14.40 -24.06 -59.61
N LEU A 231 13.74 -25.12 -60.06
CA LEU A 231 13.96 -25.69 -61.39
C LEU A 231 13.01 -25.02 -62.40
N GLN A 232 12.83 -25.58 -63.61
CA GLN A 232 11.95 -25.00 -64.62
C GLN A 232 10.46 -25.01 -64.22
N SER A 233 10.02 -25.97 -63.42
CA SER A 233 8.60 -26.19 -63.12
C SER A 233 8.26 -26.37 -61.64
N HIS A 234 9.24 -26.68 -60.79
CA HIS A 234 9.04 -26.99 -59.37
C HIS A 234 10.27 -26.66 -58.55
N TYR A 235 10.10 -26.64 -57.22
CA TYR A 235 11.19 -26.45 -56.28
C TYR A 235 11.77 -27.79 -55.82
N VAL A 236 13.06 -27.76 -55.45
CA VAL A 236 13.75 -28.89 -54.85
C VAL A 236 14.62 -28.41 -53.69
N ILE A 237 14.78 -29.24 -52.67
CA ILE A 237 15.78 -29.05 -51.61
C ILE A 237 16.90 -30.07 -51.83
N CYS A 238 18.13 -29.58 -51.87
CA CYS A 238 19.32 -30.40 -52.03
C CYS A 238 20.22 -30.25 -50.81
N HIS A 239 20.57 -31.38 -50.20
CA HIS A 239 21.60 -31.41 -49.16
C HIS A 239 22.99 -31.52 -49.81
N ILE A 240 23.83 -30.51 -49.57
CA ILE A 240 25.11 -30.35 -50.30
C ILE A 240 26.12 -31.46 -49.98
N GLU A 241 26.12 -32.04 -48.77
CA GLU A 241 27.09 -33.09 -48.43
C GLU A 241 26.66 -34.48 -48.91
N SER A 242 25.41 -34.87 -48.62
CA SER A 242 24.89 -36.18 -49.03
C SER A 242 24.49 -36.23 -50.50
N GLY A 243 24.20 -35.08 -51.11
CA GLY A 243 23.65 -34.99 -52.47
C GLY A 243 22.21 -35.47 -52.60
N LEU A 244 21.51 -35.69 -51.47
CA LEU A 244 20.10 -36.04 -51.49
C LEU A 244 19.29 -34.85 -52.00
N ILE A 245 18.44 -35.11 -53.00
CA ILE A 245 17.53 -34.14 -53.60
C ILE A 245 16.12 -34.58 -53.24
N GLN A 246 15.37 -33.66 -52.64
CA GLN A 246 13.97 -33.82 -52.26
C GLN A 246 13.12 -32.90 -53.14
N ASP A 247 12.25 -33.49 -53.94
CA ASP A 247 11.29 -32.74 -54.75
C ASP A 247 10.20 -32.13 -53.86
N LEU A 248 9.81 -30.89 -54.18
CA LEU A 248 8.72 -30.17 -53.56
C LEU A 248 7.56 -30.01 -54.57
N PHE A 249 6.76 -28.95 -54.41
CA PHE A 249 5.61 -28.65 -55.26
C PHE A 249 5.97 -27.76 -56.47
N PRO A 250 5.14 -27.77 -57.53
CA PRO A 250 5.31 -26.92 -58.70
C PRO A 250 4.99 -25.44 -58.41
N PHE A 251 5.45 -24.52 -59.25
CA PHE A 251 5.09 -23.09 -59.19
C PHE A 251 4.54 -22.58 -60.52
N GLU A 252 3.80 -21.47 -60.47
CA GLU A 252 3.24 -20.80 -61.65
C GLU A 252 3.94 -19.46 -61.87
N GLY A 253 4.43 -19.20 -63.09
CA GLY A 253 5.08 -17.94 -63.44
C GLY A 253 6.55 -17.86 -63.02
N VAL A 254 6.94 -16.73 -62.41
CA VAL A 254 8.33 -16.49 -61.99
C VAL A 254 8.53 -17.08 -60.59
N PRO A 255 9.55 -17.92 -60.35
CA PRO A 255 9.78 -18.47 -59.03
C PRO A 255 10.19 -17.36 -58.06
N ALA A 256 9.52 -17.30 -56.92
CA ALA A 256 9.91 -16.48 -55.79
C ALA A 256 10.24 -17.37 -54.58
N LEU A 257 11.48 -17.27 -54.09
CA LEU A 257 11.92 -17.96 -52.88
C LEU A 257 12.83 -17.07 -52.04
N CYS A 258 12.75 -17.21 -50.72
CA CYS A 258 13.68 -16.56 -49.80
C CYS A 258 13.91 -17.40 -48.55
N ARG A 259 15.01 -17.12 -47.85
CA ARG A 259 15.32 -17.68 -46.53
C ARG A 259 14.52 -16.93 -45.46
N VAL A 260 13.94 -17.66 -44.50
CA VAL A 260 13.15 -17.07 -43.41
C VAL A 260 13.71 -17.37 -42.03
N ALA A 261 14.19 -18.58 -41.79
CA ALA A 261 14.89 -18.96 -40.56
C ALA A 261 15.92 -20.04 -40.86
N LYS A 262 16.68 -20.46 -39.84
CA LYS A 262 17.64 -21.57 -39.97
C LYS A 262 16.95 -22.80 -40.55
N GLU A 263 17.43 -23.24 -41.71
CA GLU A 263 16.94 -24.36 -42.50
C GLU A 263 15.46 -24.26 -42.91
N GLU A 264 14.91 -23.04 -42.98
CA GLU A 264 13.53 -22.77 -43.35
C GLU A 264 13.45 -21.71 -44.46
N PHE A 265 12.73 -22.05 -45.53
CA PHE A 265 12.56 -21.25 -46.74
C PHE A 265 11.09 -20.93 -46.97
N LEU A 266 10.80 -19.79 -47.58
CA LEU A 266 9.45 -19.41 -48.00
C LEU A 266 9.41 -19.37 -49.53
N LEU A 267 8.46 -20.10 -50.10
CA LEU A 267 8.34 -20.33 -51.54
C LEU A 267 6.95 -19.92 -52.03
N SER A 268 6.86 -19.36 -53.24
CA SER A 268 5.59 -19.12 -53.91
C SER A 268 4.99 -20.43 -54.43
N ALA A 269 3.80 -20.79 -53.94
CA ALA A 269 3.05 -21.97 -54.34
C ALA A 269 1.85 -21.60 -55.24
N PRO A 270 1.27 -22.58 -55.98
CA PRO A 270 0.12 -22.36 -56.82
C PRO A 270 -1.10 -21.91 -56.00
N GLY A 271 -1.98 -21.12 -56.63
CA GLY A 271 -3.20 -20.60 -55.98
C GLY A 271 -2.95 -19.40 -55.05
N ASP A 272 -1.94 -18.58 -55.36
CA ASP A 272 -1.60 -17.37 -54.61
C ASP A 272 -1.29 -17.66 -53.12
N LEU A 273 -0.56 -18.73 -52.85
CA LEU A 273 -0.14 -19.12 -51.50
C LEU A 273 1.38 -19.09 -51.33
N GLY A 274 1.85 -18.77 -50.14
CA GLY A 274 3.23 -18.84 -49.71
C GLY A 274 3.43 -20.02 -48.77
N MET A 275 4.30 -20.95 -49.13
CA MET A 275 4.56 -22.15 -48.32
C MET A 275 5.90 -22.03 -47.62
N PHE A 276 5.89 -22.19 -46.30
CA PHE A 276 7.10 -22.38 -45.51
C PHE A 276 7.57 -23.82 -45.64
N VAL A 277 8.84 -24.04 -45.94
CA VAL A 277 9.41 -25.38 -46.17
C VAL A 277 10.72 -25.51 -45.41
N THR A 278 10.83 -26.55 -44.59
CA THR A 278 12.05 -26.88 -43.83
C THR A 278 13.02 -27.72 -44.67
N SER A 279 14.24 -27.95 -44.16
CA SER A 279 15.25 -28.83 -44.78
C SER A 279 14.75 -30.26 -45.07
N ALA A 280 13.72 -30.74 -44.36
CA ALA A 280 13.08 -32.03 -44.61
C ALA A 280 12.03 -32.01 -45.74
N GLY A 281 11.76 -30.85 -46.34
CA GLY A 281 10.75 -30.69 -47.39
C GLY A 281 9.30 -30.61 -46.88
N VAL A 282 9.11 -30.37 -45.58
CA VAL A 282 7.78 -30.28 -44.95
C VAL A 282 7.48 -28.86 -44.48
N SER A 283 6.20 -28.55 -44.33
CA SER A 283 5.72 -27.26 -43.81
C SER A 283 5.25 -27.40 -42.38
N GLU A 284 5.83 -26.61 -41.46
CA GLU A 284 5.42 -26.57 -40.05
C GLU A 284 4.47 -25.41 -39.74
N ARG A 285 4.37 -24.43 -40.66
CA ARG A 285 3.55 -23.23 -40.53
C ARG A 285 2.39 -23.26 -41.51
N PRO A 286 1.25 -22.63 -41.19
CA PRO A 286 0.19 -22.44 -42.18
C PRO A 286 0.69 -21.66 -43.41
N PRO A 287 0.06 -21.88 -44.58
CA PRO A 287 0.38 -21.14 -45.79
C PRO A 287 0.00 -19.67 -45.65
N LEU A 288 0.85 -18.78 -46.18
CA LEU A 288 0.64 -17.34 -46.21
C LEU A 288 -0.19 -16.96 -47.46
N PRO A 289 -1.42 -16.43 -47.34
CA PRO A 289 -2.20 -16.04 -48.50
C PRO A 289 -1.64 -14.75 -49.13
N TRP A 290 -1.26 -14.81 -50.40
CA TRP A 290 -0.83 -13.65 -51.16
C TRP A 290 -2.05 -12.86 -51.67
N ALA A 291 -2.02 -11.54 -51.51
CA ALA A 291 -3.05 -10.66 -52.05
C ALA A 291 -3.00 -10.55 -53.60
N LYS A 292 -1.82 -10.75 -54.19
CA LYS A 292 -1.55 -10.69 -55.63
C LYS A 292 -0.40 -11.65 -55.98
N PRO A 293 -0.26 -12.08 -57.25
CA PRO A 293 0.85 -12.91 -57.69
C PRO A 293 2.21 -12.26 -57.41
N VAL A 294 3.07 -12.98 -56.69
CA VAL A 294 4.36 -12.47 -56.21
C VAL A 294 5.44 -12.68 -57.26
N VAL A 295 6.25 -11.64 -57.49
CA VAL A 295 7.39 -11.66 -58.41
C VAL A 295 8.70 -11.89 -57.64
N ARG A 296 8.86 -11.26 -56.48
CA ARG A 296 10.03 -11.38 -55.60
C ARG A 296 9.61 -11.36 -54.14
N LEU A 297 10.38 -12.07 -53.30
CA LEU A 297 10.17 -12.18 -51.87
C LEU A 297 11.44 -11.78 -51.13
N VAL A 298 11.27 -10.99 -50.08
CA VAL A 298 12.34 -10.63 -49.16
C VAL A 298 11.86 -10.80 -47.74
N PHE A 299 12.72 -11.38 -46.91
CA PHE A 299 12.48 -11.48 -45.49
C PHE A 299 13.38 -10.51 -44.72
N LYS A 300 12.75 -9.68 -43.89
CA LYS A 300 13.41 -8.89 -42.86
C LYS A 300 12.59 -9.04 -41.61
N ALA A 301 12.99 -9.96 -40.73
CA ALA A 301 12.26 -10.28 -39.51
C ALA A 301 11.75 -9.01 -38.80
N PRO A 302 10.49 -8.95 -38.33
CA PRO A 302 9.46 -9.97 -38.43
C PRO A 302 8.62 -9.90 -39.72
N TYR A 303 9.01 -9.11 -40.72
CA TYR A 303 8.20 -8.84 -41.90
C TYR A 303 8.68 -9.62 -43.14
N ILE A 304 7.70 -10.11 -43.89
CA ILE A 304 7.88 -10.66 -45.24
C ILE A 304 7.37 -9.61 -46.22
N ILE A 305 8.23 -9.18 -47.13
CA ILE A 305 7.92 -8.17 -48.13
C ILE A 305 7.86 -8.85 -49.49
N SER A 306 6.71 -8.73 -50.12
CA SER A 306 6.45 -9.24 -51.46
C SER A 306 6.40 -8.09 -52.46
N LEU A 307 7.06 -8.28 -53.61
CA LEU A 307 6.89 -7.42 -54.77
C LEU A 307 5.87 -8.06 -55.70
N CYS A 308 4.81 -7.33 -56.00
CA CYS A 308 3.77 -7.70 -56.96
C CYS A 308 3.89 -6.82 -58.22
N SER A 309 3.13 -7.14 -59.27
CA SER A 309 3.13 -6.35 -60.52
C SER A 309 2.75 -4.87 -60.35
N ASP A 310 1.92 -4.57 -59.34
CA ASP A 310 1.33 -3.26 -59.09
C ASP A 310 1.31 -2.95 -57.57
N GLY A 311 2.45 -3.15 -56.90
CA GLY A 311 2.63 -2.76 -55.51
C GLY A 311 3.58 -3.64 -54.73
N ILE A 312 3.91 -3.17 -53.53
CA ILE A 312 4.70 -3.88 -52.53
C ILE A 312 3.79 -4.16 -51.34
N VAL A 313 3.75 -5.41 -50.88
CA VAL A 313 2.90 -5.80 -49.75
C VAL A 313 3.75 -6.39 -48.64
N ALA A 314 3.59 -5.87 -47.43
CA ALA A 314 4.27 -6.34 -46.23
C ALA A 314 3.32 -7.21 -45.39
N TYR A 315 3.77 -8.42 -45.08
CA TYR A 315 3.10 -9.39 -44.22
C TYR A 315 3.89 -9.56 -42.94
N SER A 316 3.21 -9.82 -41.83
CA SER A 316 3.87 -10.22 -40.59
C SER A 316 4.04 -11.74 -40.55
N ILE A 317 5.23 -12.21 -40.17
CA ILE A 317 5.48 -13.64 -40.00
C ILE A 317 4.78 -14.22 -38.76
N THR A 318 4.43 -13.38 -37.78
CA THR A 318 3.88 -13.84 -36.49
C THR A 318 2.40 -14.22 -36.59
N ASP A 319 1.60 -13.39 -37.28
CA ASP A 319 0.16 -13.61 -37.47
C ASP A 319 -0.22 -13.98 -38.91
N GLN A 320 0.75 -13.94 -39.84
CA GLN A 320 0.56 -14.28 -41.26
C GLN A 320 -0.49 -13.42 -41.96
N GLN A 321 -0.68 -12.18 -41.49
CA GLN A 321 -1.60 -11.22 -42.09
C GLN A 321 -0.87 -10.11 -42.82
N GLN A 322 -1.55 -9.56 -43.83
CA GLN A 322 -1.12 -8.34 -44.51
C GLN A 322 -1.19 -7.16 -43.53
N LYS A 323 -0.07 -6.47 -43.34
CA LYS A 323 0.03 -5.27 -42.50
C LYS A 323 -0.05 -3.98 -43.30
N GLN A 324 0.56 -3.96 -44.48
CA GLN A 324 0.62 -2.75 -45.31
C GLN A 324 0.71 -3.09 -46.80
N SER A 325 0.11 -2.24 -47.63
CA SER A 325 0.30 -2.26 -49.09
C SER A 325 0.76 -0.88 -49.54
N LEU A 326 1.88 -0.84 -50.25
CA LEU A 326 2.49 0.35 -50.84
C LEU A 326 2.28 0.31 -52.35
N HIS A 327 1.79 1.41 -52.92
CA HIS A 327 1.62 1.50 -54.37
C HIS A 327 2.99 1.72 -55.04
N PHE A 328 3.37 0.82 -55.93
CA PHE A 328 4.65 0.85 -56.63
C PHE A 328 4.54 0.11 -57.96
N SER A 329 4.69 0.82 -59.07
CA SER A 329 4.53 0.28 -60.41
C SER A 329 5.88 -0.03 -61.05
N GLY A 330 6.00 -1.22 -61.66
CA GLY A 330 7.17 -1.56 -62.48
C GLY A 330 8.42 -1.94 -61.69
N GLY A 331 8.26 -2.52 -60.50
CA GLY A 331 9.37 -3.06 -59.74
C GLY A 331 10.02 -4.26 -60.41
N ARG A 332 11.35 -4.30 -60.39
CA ARG A 332 12.17 -5.36 -61.00
C ARG A 332 13.03 -6.08 -59.97
N VAL A 333 13.72 -5.33 -59.11
CA VAL A 333 14.59 -5.86 -58.06
C VAL A 333 13.97 -5.56 -56.71
N LEU A 334 13.97 -6.56 -55.82
CA LEU A 334 13.66 -6.42 -54.40
C LEU A 334 14.65 -7.29 -53.65
N GLY A 335 15.39 -6.71 -52.70
CA GLY A 335 16.39 -7.43 -51.91
C GLY A 335 16.54 -6.84 -50.51
N ASN A 336 16.99 -7.68 -49.57
CA ASN A 336 17.53 -7.23 -48.29
C ASN A 336 19.05 -7.21 -48.42
N PHE A 337 19.62 -6.00 -48.39
CA PHE A 337 21.05 -5.77 -48.57
C PHE A 337 21.58 -5.10 -47.31
N ASP A 338 22.39 -5.85 -46.55
CA ASP A 338 22.99 -5.39 -45.29
C ASP A 338 21.96 -4.82 -44.28
N GLY A 339 20.78 -5.44 -44.22
CA GLY A 339 19.68 -5.03 -43.36
C GLY A 339 18.78 -3.92 -43.91
N LYS A 340 19.13 -3.28 -45.03
CA LYS A 340 18.29 -2.30 -45.73
C LYS A 340 17.53 -2.97 -46.87
N ILE A 341 16.23 -2.70 -46.97
CA ILE A 341 15.40 -3.26 -48.04
C ILE A 341 15.38 -2.25 -49.18
N LEU A 342 15.85 -2.66 -50.35
CA LEU A 342 15.86 -1.82 -51.54
C LEU A 342 14.91 -2.40 -52.59
N VAL A 343 14.20 -1.51 -53.27
CA VAL A 343 13.35 -1.83 -54.41
C VAL A 343 13.71 -0.94 -55.58
N SER A 344 13.97 -1.53 -56.75
CA SER A 344 14.23 -0.78 -57.97
C SER A 344 13.09 -0.95 -58.98
N SER A 345 12.78 0.15 -59.66
CA SER A 345 12.07 0.10 -60.93
C SER A 345 13.07 -0.07 -62.08
N ALA A 346 12.59 0.00 -63.32
CA ALA A 346 13.44 0.10 -64.49
C ALA A 346 14.45 1.27 -64.45
N SER A 347 14.12 2.38 -63.78
CA SER A 347 14.89 3.64 -63.88
C SER A 347 15.00 4.44 -62.58
N SER A 348 14.57 3.88 -61.45
CA SER A 348 14.63 4.53 -60.15
C SER A 348 14.84 3.51 -59.03
N LEU A 349 15.43 3.96 -57.93
CA LEU A 349 15.74 3.14 -56.76
C LEU A 349 15.14 3.76 -55.50
N TYR A 350 14.46 2.94 -54.70
CA TYR A 350 13.84 3.34 -53.44
C TYR A 350 14.33 2.43 -52.29
N ALA A 351 14.46 3.00 -51.10
CA ALA A 351 14.56 2.27 -49.85
C ALA A 351 13.17 2.06 -49.25
N ILE A 352 12.92 0.87 -48.72
CA ILE A 352 11.78 0.58 -47.86
C ILE A 352 12.28 0.69 -46.41
N VAL A 353 12.00 1.83 -45.78
CA VAL A 353 12.48 2.17 -44.44
C VAL A 353 11.39 1.87 -43.40
N PRO A 354 11.69 1.15 -42.30
CA PRO A 354 10.71 0.95 -41.24
C PRO A 354 10.42 2.26 -40.52
N ILE A 355 9.15 2.57 -40.28
CA ILE A 355 8.73 3.74 -39.52
C ILE A 355 9.05 3.50 -38.04
N PRO A 356 9.62 4.47 -37.28
CA PRO A 356 9.84 4.33 -35.85
C PRO A 356 8.58 3.95 -35.06
N ALA A 357 8.73 3.06 -34.08
CA ALA A 357 7.64 2.53 -33.25
C ALA A 357 6.76 3.62 -32.66
N GLU A 358 7.37 4.68 -32.12
CA GLU A 358 6.71 5.78 -31.45
C GLU A 358 5.71 6.52 -32.35
N ILE A 359 6.08 6.69 -33.63
CA ILE A 359 5.22 7.33 -34.64
C ILE A 359 4.05 6.40 -34.98
N GLN A 360 4.31 5.09 -35.08
CA GLN A 360 3.25 4.10 -35.31
C GLN A 360 2.26 4.07 -34.15
N ILE A 361 2.74 4.05 -32.90
CA ILE A 361 1.89 4.04 -31.70
C ILE A 361 1.04 5.30 -31.62
N LYS A 362 1.64 6.49 -31.78
CA LYS A 362 0.91 7.76 -31.79
C LYS A 362 -0.21 7.76 -32.85
N SER A 363 0.12 7.34 -34.06
CA SER A 363 -0.86 7.25 -35.15
C SER A 363 -1.99 6.25 -34.82
N LEU A 364 -1.68 5.07 -34.28
CA LEU A 364 -2.70 4.09 -33.89
C LEU A 364 -3.63 4.63 -32.79
N LEU A 365 -3.10 5.35 -31.81
CA LEU A 365 -3.86 5.96 -30.73
C LEU A 365 -4.78 7.09 -31.23
N GLU A 366 -4.30 7.95 -32.14
CA GLU A 366 -5.11 8.98 -32.81
C GLU A 366 -6.30 8.37 -33.57
N HIS A 367 -6.09 7.23 -34.22
CA HIS A 367 -7.15 6.49 -34.92
C HIS A 367 -8.02 5.63 -33.98
N GLY A 368 -7.69 5.60 -32.68
CA GLY A 368 -8.43 4.87 -31.65
C GLY A 368 -8.27 3.35 -31.69
N LEU A 369 -7.24 2.82 -32.36
CA LEU A 369 -6.89 1.40 -32.41
C LEU A 369 -6.00 1.02 -31.22
N VAL A 370 -6.57 1.04 -30.02
CA VAL A 370 -5.86 0.87 -28.74
C VAL A 370 -5.17 -0.49 -28.64
N ASP A 371 -5.86 -1.59 -28.97
CA ASP A 371 -5.33 -2.94 -28.81
C ASP A 371 -4.07 -3.16 -29.68
N GLN A 372 -4.10 -2.70 -30.93
CA GLN A 372 -2.94 -2.80 -31.84
C GLN A 372 -1.77 -1.93 -31.36
N ALA A 373 -2.05 -0.76 -30.78
CA ALA A 373 -1.02 0.13 -30.25
C ALA A 373 -0.31 -0.47 -29.03
N LEU A 374 -1.06 -1.16 -28.16
CA LEU A 374 -0.53 -1.85 -26.99
C LEU A 374 0.27 -3.10 -27.38
N GLU A 375 -0.25 -3.93 -28.28
CA GLU A 375 0.47 -5.10 -28.80
C GLU A 375 1.79 -4.69 -29.45
N LEU A 376 1.77 -3.61 -30.23
CA LEU A 376 2.96 -3.08 -30.86
C LEU A 376 3.95 -2.59 -29.80
N ALA A 377 3.51 -1.80 -28.81
CA ALA A 377 4.35 -1.33 -27.71
C ALA A 377 4.98 -2.49 -26.90
N GLU A 378 4.21 -3.54 -26.59
CA GLU A 378 4.69 -4.71 -25.84
C GLU A 378 5.71 -5.54 -26.66
N ASN A 379 5.46 -5.75 -27.95
CA ASN A 379 6.36 -6.50 -28.82
C ASN A 379 7.70 -5.79 -29.10
N PHE A 380 7.76 -4.45 -28.97
CA PHE A 380 9.00 -3.69 -29.10
C PHE A 380 10.03 -3.95 -27.98
N GLN A 381 9.66 -4.65 -26.90
CA GLN A 381 10.59 -5.07 -25.83
C GLN A 381 11.80 -5.90 -26.32
N HIS A 382 11.72 -6.50 -27.51
CA HIS A 382 12.63 -7.58 -27.90
C HIS A 382 13.79 -7.19 -28.83
N ARG A 383 13.94 -5.92 -29.23
CA ARG A 383 15.04 -5.50 -30.12
C ARG A 383 15.87 -4.38 -29.49
N GLY A 384 17.07 -4.77 -29.10
CA GLY A 384 17.90 -4.05 -28.13
C GLY A 384 18.17 -2.59 -28.43
N ARG A 385 18.14 -1.79 -27.36
CA ARG A 385 19.11 -0.75 -26.97
C ARG A 385 18.67 0.06 -25.74
N SER A 386 17.47 -0.14 -25.21
CA SER A 386 16.96 0.60 -24.05
C SER A 386 16.96 -0.26 -22.78
N SER A 387 17.28 0.32 -21.62
CA SER A 387 17.15 -0.37 -20.33
C SER A 387 15.69 -0.75 -20.07
N ARG A 388 15.44 -1.81 -19.29
CA ARG A 388 14.09 -2.27 -18.92
C ARG A 388 13.24 -1.15 -18.30
N GLU A 389 13.90 -0.21 -17.61
CA GLU A 389 13.26 0.94 -16.96
C GLU A 389 12.79 2.00 -17.96
N GLN A 390 13.62 2.38 -18.93
CA GLN A 390 13.24 3.32 -19.99
C GLN A 390 12.06 2.79 -20.82
N PHE A 391 12.07 1.48 -21.09
CA PHE A 391 10.96 0.83 -21.78
C PHE A 391 9.66 0.90 -20.96
N GLN A 392 9.72 0.67 -19.64
CA GLN A 392 8.55 0.71 -18.78
C GLN A 392 7.92 2.11 -18.73
N VAL A 393 8.74 3.18 -18.77
CA VAL A 393 8.25 4.56 -18.85
C VAL A 393 7.47 4.80 -20.15
N VAL A 394 8.03 4.39 -21.29
CA VAL A 394 7.35 4.55 -22.59
C VAL A 394 6.05 3.74 -22.64
N LEU A 395 6.07 2.49 -22.16
CA LEU A 395 4.88 1.66 -22.15
C LEU A 395 3.80 2.17 -21.16
N ASN A 396 4.20 2.77 -20.04
CA ASN A 396 3.27 3.46 -19.14
C ASN A 396 2.64 4.68 -19.82
N ASP A 397 3.43 5.51 -20.50
CA ASP A 397 2.93 6.65 -21.28
C ASP A 397 1.91 6.21 -22.35
N VAL A 398 2.22 5.13 -23.09
CA VAL A 398 1.28 4.56 -24.09
C VAL A 398 -0.02 4.07 -23.44
N ARG A 399 0.06 3.40 -22.28
CA ARG A 399 -1.13 2.94 -21.53
C ARG A 399 -1.97 4.11 -21.02
N GLN A 400 -1.34 5.17 -20.54
CA GLN A 400 -2.04 6.38 -20.08
C GLN A 400 -2.78 7.06 -21.24
N ARG A 401 -2.10 7.30 -22.38
CA ARG A 401 -2.73 7.85 -23.60
C ARG A 401 -3.88 6.97 -24.10
N ALA A 402 -3.68 5.65 -24.11
CA ALA A 402 -4.73 4.69 -24.47
C ALA A 402 -5.94 4.77 -23.52
N GLY A 403 -5.70 4.93 -22.22
CA GLY A 403 -6.75 5.14 -21.22
C GLY A 403 -7.57 6.41 -21.51
N PHE A 404 -6.92 7.52 -21.87
CA PHE A 404 -7.62 8.75 -22.26
C PHE A 404 -8.43 8.62 -23.55
N VAL A 405 -7.96 7.83 -24.52
CA VAL A 405 -8.73 7.49 -25.73
C VAL A 405 -9.97 6.65 -25.38
N CYS A 406 -9.85 5.68 -24.47
CA CYS A 406 -10.99 4.90 -23.97
C CYS A 406 -11.99 5.78 -23.19
N LEU A 407 -11.50 6.71 -22.37
CA LEU A 407 -12.32 7.67 -21.65
C LEU A 407 -13.15 8.55 -22.60
N LYS A 408 -12.54 9.05 -23.68
CA LYS A 408 -13.24 9.80 -24.75
C LYS A 408 -14.33 8.97 -25.45
N LYS A 409 -14.18 7.64 -25.49
CA LYS A 409 -15.17 6.70 -26.04
C LYS A 409 -16.22 6.25 -25.01
N PHE A 410 -16.17 6.74 -23.77
CA PHE A 410 -17.00 6.29 -22.64
C PHE A 410 -16.84 4.79 -22.31
N ASP A 411 -15.68 4.20 -22.63
CA ASP A 411 -15.32 2.82 -22.27
C ASP A 411 -14.59 2.84 -20.91
N PHE A 412 -15.37 2.98 -19.84
CA PHE A 412 -14.88 3.23 -18.49
C PHE A 412 -14.08 2.06 -17.90
N ASP A 413 -14.53 0.82 -18.11
CA ASP A 413 -13.86 -0.36 -17.55
C ASP A 413 -12.43 -0.51 -18.11
N ARG A 414 -12.29 -0.37 -19.43
CA ARG A 414 -10.97 -0.39 -20.09
C ARG A 414 -10.12 0.82 -19.71
N ALA A 415 -10.71 2.01 -19.64
CA ALA A 415 -9.99 3.21 -19.22
C ALA A 415 -9.39 3.03 -17.82
N ARG A 416 -10.17 2.51 -16.87
CA ARG A 416 -9.72 2.20 -15.50
C ARG A 416 -8.56 1.21 -15.49
N GLU A 417 -8.68 0.08 -16.19
CA GLU A 417 -7.63 -0.94 -16.26
C GLU A 417 -6.31 -0.35 -16.79
N LEU A 418 -6.39 0.45 -17.86
CA LEU A 418 -5.25 1.08 -18.49
C LEU A 418 -4.60 2.15 -17.61
N PHE A 419 -5.38 2.97 -16.90
CA PHE A 419 -4.86 3.96 -15.96
C PHE A 419 -4.14 3.31 -14.77
N ILE A 420 -4.70 2.22 -14.22
CA ILE A 420 -4.05 1.47 -13.12
C ILE A 420 -2.74 0.85 -13.60
N ARG A 421 -2.75 0.15 -14.75
CA ARG A 421 -1.55 -0.50 -15.31
C ARG A 421 -0.51 0.49 -15.82
N GLY A 422 -0.94 1.69 -16.19
CA GLY A 422 -0.09 2.80 -16.62
C GLY A 422 0.41 3.69 -15.48
N GLN A 423 -0.02 3.45 -14.23
CA GLN A 423 0.33 4.29 -13.08
C GLN A 423 0.07 5.78 -13.33
N LEU A 424 -1.14 6.10 -13.83
CA LEU A 424 -1.53 7.48 -14.12
C LEU A 424 -1.46 8.33 -12.84
N ASN A 425 -0.90 9.54 -12.93
CA ASN A 425 -0.98 10.51 -11.84
C ASN A 425 -2.43 11.01 -11.72
N PRO A 426 -3.12 10.80 -10.58
CA PRO A 426 -4.53 11.19 -10.42
C PRO A 426 -4.78 12.69 -10.59
N GLN A 427 -3.75 13.53 -10.38
CA GLN A 427 -3.83 14.97 -10.62
C GLN A 427 -4.18 15.31 -12.07
N GLU A 428 -3.68 14.54 -13.04
CA GLU A 428 -3.96 14.78 -14.46
C GLU A 428 -5.42 14.54 -14.78
N LEU A 429 -5.99 13.46 -14.25
CA LEU A 429 -7.40 13.15 -14.41
C LEU A 429 -8.28 14.20 -13.69
N ILE A 430 -7.92 14.60 -12.46
CA ILE A 430 -8.65 15.63 -11.68
C ILE A 430 -8.58 17.00 -12.36
N SER A 431 -7.47 17.33 -13.03
CA SER A 431 -7.31 18.62 -13.73
C SER A 431 -8.32 18.84 -14.86
N LEU A 432 -8.89 17.76 -15.41
CA LEU A 432 -9.94 17.81 -16.42
C LEU A 432 -11.31 18.26 -15.86
N PHE A 433 -11.47 18.21 -14.53
CA PHE A 433 -12.69 18.56 -13.79
C PHE A 433 -12.54 19.94 -13.12
N PRO A 434 -12.86 21.05 -13.82
CA PRO A 434 -12.64 22.41 -13.31
C PRO A 434 -13.39 22.70 -12.01
N ASP A 435 -14.59 22.15 -11.81
CA ASP A 435 -15.40 22.34 -10.60
C ASP A 435 -14.81 21.65 -9.35
N ILE A 436 -13.93 20.66 -9.57
CA ILE A 436 -13.32 19.85 -8.52
C ILE A 436 -11.89 20.32 -8.24
N SER A 437 -11.18 20.72 -9.30
CA SER A 437 -9.81 21.19 -9.23
C SER A 437 -9.72 22.55 -8.50
N SER A 438 -8.87 22.67 -7.49
CA SER A 438 -8.72 23.92 -6.72
C SER A 438 -7.72 24.93 -7.30
N GLY A 439 -7.08 24.62 -8.43
CA GLY A 439 -6.24 25.57 -9.17
C GLY A 439 -4.89 25.01 -9.66
N LYS A 440 -4.50 25.50 -10.84
CA LYS A 440 -3.22 25.36 -11.59
C LYS A 440 -2.40 24.09 -11.32
N TYR A 441 -3.00 22.93 -11.55
CA TYR A 441 -2.21 21.70 -11.74
C TYR A 441 -1.45 21.80 -13.07
N VAL A 442 -0.14 21.57 -13.02
CA VAL A 442 0.71 21.58 -14.21
C VAL A 442 0.49 20.26 -14.94
N THR A 443 -0.14 20.31 -16.11
CA THR A 443 -0.24 19.18 -17.02
C THR A 443 1.16 18.66 -17.35
N ILE A 444 1.35 17.33 -17.35
CA ILE A 444 2.63 16.74 -17.72
C ILE A 444 3.00 17.22 -19.14
N GLN A 445 4.28 17.58 -19.33
CA GLN A 445 4.82 17.94 -20.63
C GLN A 445 5.69 16.79 -21.14
N PRO A 446 5.40 16.23 -22.33
CA PRO A 446 4.31 16.56 -23.26
C PRO A 446 2.92 16.06 -22.78
N PRO A 447 1.82 16.70 -23.21
CA PRO A 447 0.46 16.33 -22.79
C PRO A 447 0.10 14.91 -23.24
N LEU A 448 -0.53 14.14 -22.35
CA LEU A 448 -1.00 12.77 -22.61
C LEU A 448 -2.31 12.71 -23.42
N HIS A 449 -2.99 13.84 -23.58
CA HIS A 449 -4.27 13.95 -24.27
C HIS A 449 -4.45 15.34 -24.92
N ASP A 450 -5.32 15.40 -25.93
CA ASP A 450 -5.56 16.63 -26.71
C ASP A 450 -6.65 17.55 -26.12
N PHE A 451 -7.42 17.07 -25.13
CA PHE A 451 -8.54 17.84 -24.53
C PHE A 451 -8.11 18.59 -23.26
N GLN A 452 -8.69 19.77 -23.00
CA GLN A 452 -8.35 20.60 -21.84
C GLN A 452 -9.39 20.49 -20.71
N SER A 453 -10.64 20.17 -21.05
CA SER A 453 -11.73 20.04 -20.08
C SER A 453 -12.70 18.93 -20.47
N ILE A 454 -13.50 18.47 -19.50
CA ILE A 454 -14.58 17.50 -19.75
C ILE A 454 -15.63 18.03 -20.72
N GLN A 455 -15.82 19.35 -20.79
CA GLN A 455 -16.76 19.96 -21.71
C GLN A 455 -16.39 19.65 -23.17
N ASP A 456 -15.10 19.42 -23.47
CA ASP A 456 -14.61 19.00 -24.79
C ASP A 456 -14.96 17.53 -25.10
N ILE A 457 -15.19 16.70 -24.07
CA ILE A 457 -15.55 15.28 -24.19
C ILE A 457 -17.06 15.10 -24.25
N THR A 458 -17.81 15.81 -23.38
CA THR A 458 -19.26 15.67 -23.23
C THR A 458 -20.05 16.55 -24.19
N ASN A 459 -19.40 17.51 -24.86
CA ASN A 459 -20.06 18.55 -25.67
C ASN A 459 -21.22 19.24 -24.90
N GLY A 460 -21.08 19.39 -23.57
CA GLY A 460 -22.09 20.00 -22.69
C GLY A 460 -23.31 19.13 -22.37
N ASN A 461 -23.22 17.80 -22.52
CA ASN A 461 -24.32 16.89 -22.14
C ASN A 461 -24.26 16.52 -20.65
N PRO A 462 -25.25 16.90 -19.82
CA PRO A 462 -25.20 16.72 -18.36
C PRO A 462 -25.25 15.24 -17.92
N ASP A 463 -25.86 14.35 -18.71
CA ASP A 463 -25.91 12.92 -18.35
C ASP A 463 -24.54 12.23 -18.52
N GLN A 464 -23.76 12.70 -19.50
CA GLN A 464 -22.39 12.23 -19.73
C GLN A 464 -21.43 12.79 -18.69
N GLU A 465 -21.64 14.03 -18.23
CA GLU A 465 -20.88 14.63 -17.12
C GLU A 465 -21.11 13.87 -15.81
N LYS A 466 -22.36 13.51 -15.49
CA LYS A 466 -22.67 12.65 -14.33
C LYS A 466 -21.99 11.28 -14.43
N SER A 467 -21.99 10.68 -15.63
CA SER A 467 -21.33 9.40 -15.85
C SER A 467 -19.81 9.49 -15.66
N LEU A 468 -19.19 10.59 -16.09
CA LEU A 468 -17.76 10.86 -15.88
C LEU A 468 -17.43 11.16 -14.41
N ASN A 469 -18.30 11.88 -13.70
CA ASN A 469 -18.15 12.13 -12.26
C ASN A 469 -18.24 10.83 -11.45
N SER A 470 -19.20 9.96 -11.77
CA SER A 470 -19.31 8.62 -11.16
C SER A 470 -18.09 7.75 -11.47
N PHE A 471 -17.59 7.78 -12.71
CA PHE A 471 -16.34 7.09 -13.06
C PHE A 471 -15.14 7.60 -12.27
N LEU A 472 -15.00 8.94 -12.15
CA LEU A 472 -13.92 9.55 -11.38
C LEU A 472 -14.01 9.15 -9.91
N GLU A 473 -15.21 9.17 -9.31
CA GLU A 473 -15.44 8.72 -7.94
C GLU A 473 -14.96 7.27 -7.74
N ASP A 474 -15.44 6.35 -8.57
CA ASP A 474 -15.10 4.92 -8.48
C ASP A 474 -13.59 4.68 -8.66
N PHE A 475 -12.96 5.42 -9.57
CA PHE A 475 -11.52 5.33 -9.82
C PHE A 475 -10.70 5.85 -8.63
N LEU A 476 -11.06 7.01 -8.08
CA LEU A 476 -10.37 7.60 -6.94
C LEU A 476 -10.53 6.78 -5.67
N GLN A 477 -11.72 6.23 -5.41
CA GLN A 477 -11.97 5.32 -4.29
C GLN A 477 -11.14 4.03 -4.42
N TYR A 478 -11.04 3.48 -5.64
CA TYR A 478 -10.20 2.30 -5.89
C TYR A 478 -8.73 2.57 -5.62
N LEU A 479 -8.18 3.70 -6.12
CA LEU A 479 -6.79 4.07 -5.89
C LEU A 479 -6.49 4.24 -4.39
N ARG A 480 -7.40 4.89 -3.66
CA ARG A 480 -7.29 5.04 -2.20
C ARG A 480 -7.29 3.69 -1.48
N ALA A 481 -8.13 2.75 -1.92
CA ALA A 481 -8.21 1.41 -1.34
C ALA A 481 -6.98 0.54 -1.67
N SER A 482 -6.37 0.72 -2.85
CA SER A 482 -5.24 -0.10 -3.29
C SER A 482 -3.88 0.34 -2.76
N GLU A 483 -3.65 1.65 -2.58
CA GLU A 483 -2.32 2.20 -2.28
C GLU A 483 -2.08 2.51 -0.78
N GLY A 484 -3.11 2.41 0.05
CA GLY A 484 -2.99 2.41 1.51
C GLY A 484 -2.38 3.69 2.10
N GLU A 485 -1.59 3.56 3.17
CA GLU A 485 -1.07 4.69 3.95
C GLU A 485 0.01 5.53 3.24
N HIS A 486 0.72 4.97 2.25
CA HIS A 486 1.90 5.59 1.62
C HIS A 486 1.60 6.35 0.31
N PHE A 487 0.35 6.71 0.09
CA PHE A 487 -0.09 7.38 -1.14
C PHE A 487 0.26 8.89 -1.13
N PRO A 488 1.11 9.40 -2.06
CA PRO A 488 1.59 10.78 -2.03
C PRO A 488 0.50 11.82 -2.39
N PHE A 489 -0.54 11.43 -3.13
CA PHE A 489 -1.61 12.34 -3.58
C PHE A 489 -2.88 12.25 -2.72
N LYS A 490 -2.77 11.70 -1.50
CA LYS A 490 -3.91 11.45 -0.61
C LYS A 490 -4.74 12.71 -0.35
N ASN A 491 -4.08 13.85 -0.13
CA ASN A 491 -4.77 15.12 0.14
C ASN A 491 -5.66 15.55 -1.02
N ILE A 492 -5.15 15.43 -2.25
CA ILE A 492 -5.81 15.89 -3.46
C ILE A 492 -6.97 14.95 -3.81
N VAL A 493 -6.74 13.64 -3.69
CA VAL A 493 -7.77 12.62 -3.93
C VAL A 493 -8.89 12.71 -2.90
N ASP A 494 -8.56 12.85 -1.61
CA ASP A 494 -9.55 13.01 -0.53
C ASP A 494 -10.38 14.29 -0.70
N THR A 495 -9.76 15.37 -1.15
CA THR A 495 -10.45 16.64 -1.46
C THR A 495 -11.39 16.49 -2.66
N ALA A 496 -10.92 15.83 -3.74
CA ALA A 496 -11.72 15.59 -4.94
C ALA A 496 -12.92 14.67 -4.67
N ILE A 497 -12.73 13.59 -3.90
CA ILE A 497 -13.81 12.68 -3.53
C ILE A 497 -14.88 13.41 -2.71
N ILE A 498 -14.50 14.25 -1.73
CA ILE A 498 -15.50 14.99 -0.95
C ILE A 498 -16.26 15.99 -1.82
N LYS A 499 -15.59 16.71 -2.72
CA LYS A 499 -16.29 17.65 -3.63
C LYS A 499 -17.29 16.93 -4.54
N LEU A 500 -16.98 15.72 -5.00
CA LEU A 500 -17.90 14.87 -5.78
C LEU A 500 -19.09 14.37 -4.94
N VAL A 501 -18.79 13.81 -3.76
CA VAL A 501 -19.77 13.09 -2.94
C VAL A 501 -20.65 14.05 -2.11
N ALA A 502 -20.19 15.27 -1.83
CA ALA A 502 -20.92 16.26 -1.03
C ALA A 502 -22.29 16.66 -1.62
N ALA A 503 -22.42 16.62 -2.95
CA ALA A 503 -23.67 16.93 -3.64
C ALA A 503 -24.68 15.77 -3.60
N ASP A 504 -24.23 14.53 -3.83
CA ASP A 504 -25.11 13.39 -4.10
C ASP A 504 -25.35 12.47 -2.88
N GLU A 505 -24.37 12.30 -1.97
CA GLU A 505 -24.47 11.30 -0.90
C GLU A 505 -23.89 11.74 0.46
N PRO A 506 -24.72 12.30 1.36
CA PRO A 506 -24.23 12.91 2.60
C PRO A 506 -23.78 11.94 3.70
N ARG A 507 -24.10 10.64 3.57
CA ARG A 507 -23.62 9.62 4.51
C ARG A 507 -22.19 9.17 4.18
N LYS A 508 -21.89 8.99 2.89
CA LYS A 508 -20.55 8.59 2.45
C LYS A 508 -19.51 9.68 2.72
N THR A 509 -19.89 10.96 2.62
CA THR A 509 -19.01 12.07 3.02
C THR A 509 -18.64 12.01 4.50
N LEU A 510 -19.61 11.76 5.38
CA LEU A 510 -19.36 11.61 6.82
C LEU A 510 -18.48 10.41 7.12
N ASP A 511 -18.71 9.26 6.50
CA ASP A 511 -17.88 8.06 6.69
C ASP A 511 -16.44 8.30 6.22
N HIS A 512 -16.26 9.01 5.11
CA HIS A 512 -14.94 9.34 4.57
C HIS A 512 -14.16 10.31 5.46
N ILE A 513 -14.81 11.36 5.98
CA ILE A 513 -14.17 12.33 6.89
C ILE A 513 -13.91 11.71 8.27
N SER A 514 -14.79 10.80 8.72
CA SER A 514 -14.66 10.10 10.00
C SER A 514 -13.53 9.08 10.02
N SER A 515 -13.07 8.61 8.86
CA SER A 515 -11.91 7.73 8.75
C SER A 515 -10.67 8.34 9.41
N SER A 516 -9.86 7.53 10.10
CA SER A 516 -8.60 7.97 10.75
C SER A 516 -7.62 8.61 9.77
N ASP A 517 -7.74 8.22 8.50
CA ASP A 517 -6.72 8.33 7.48
C ASP A 517 -6.93 9.53 6.54
N PHE A 518 -7.98 10.31 6.76
CA PHE A 518 -8.33 11.46 5.93
C PHE A 518 -7.30 12.60 5.99
N GLN A 519 -6.88 13.12 4.82
CA GLN A 519 -5.91 14.22 4.70
C GLN A 519 -6.33 15.34 3.70
N GLY A 520 -7.62 15.65 3.56
CA GLY A 520 -8.07 16.69 2.61
C GLY A 520 -7.60 18.11 2.95
N GLU A 521 -7.62 18.99 1.94
CA GLU A 521 -7.25 20.41 2.06
C GLU A 521 -8.42 21.23 2.63
N PHE A 522 -8.17 21.94 3.73
CA PHE A 522 -9.21 22.62 4.51
C PHE A 522 -9.89 23.78 3.76
N GLU A 523 -9.12 24.61 3.06
CA GLU A 523 -9.63 25.84 2.42
C GLU A 523 -10.59 25.54 1.26
N ASP A 524 -10.33 24.45 0.54
CA ASP A 524 -11.10 24.04 -0.64
C ASP A 524 -12.37 23.27 -0.31
N LEU A 525 -12.43 22.67 0.87
CA LEU A 525 -13.57 21.88 1.34
C LEU A 525 -14.60 22.73 2.11
N LYS A 526 -14.19 23.89 2.64
CA LYS A 526 -15.09 24.77 3.40
C LYS A 526 -16.25 25.28 2.55
N ALA A 527 -15.97 25.89 1.39
CA ALA A 527 -17.00 26.51 0.56
C ALA A 527 -18.03 25.49 0.00
N PRO A 528 -17.63 24.30 -0.48
CA PRO A 528 -18.57 23.25 -0.89
C PRO A 528 -19.42 22.71 0.28
N LEU A 529 -18.84 22.50 1.47
CA LEU A 529 -19.59 21.94 2.60
C LEU A 529 -20.61 22.94 3.17
N GLU A 530 -20.28 24.24 3.18
CA GLU A 530 -21.20 25.31 3.56
C GLU A 530 -22.34 25.49 2.55
N SER A 531 -22.04 25.46 1.25
CA SER A 531 -23.07 25.60 0.20
C SER A 531 -24.07 24.44 0.19
N HIS A 532 -23.62 23.24 0.54
CA HIS A 532 -24.44 22.03 0.63
C HIS A 532 -25.08 21.82 2.02
N GLN A 533 -24.97 22.78 2.95
CA GLN A 533 -25.55 22.73 4.30
C GLN A 533 -25.11 21.50 5.12
N ARG A 534 -23.85 21.05 4.96
CA ARG A 534 -23.29 19.87 5.66
C ARG A 534 -22.40 20.28 6.84
N PHE A 535 -23.03 20.84 7.86
CA PHE A 535 -22.34 21.46 9.00
C PHE A 535 -21.69 20.43 9.96
N HIS A 536 -22.25 19.23 10.09
CA HIS A 536 -21.64 18.17 10.91
C HIS A 536 -20.33 17.66 10.29
N ALA A 537 -20.31 17.48 8.96
CA ALA A 537 -19.10 17.11 8.21
C ALA A 537 -18.02 18.20 8.30
N LEU A 538 -18.42 19.47 8.21
CA LEU A 538 -17.53 20.63 8.39
C LEU A 538 -16.90 20.65 9.79
N ALA A 539 -17.68 20.41 10.84
CA ALA A 539 -17.15 20.37 12.20
C ALA A 539 -16.15 19.22 12.43
N LEU A 540 -16.38 18.05 11.83
CA LEU A 540 -15.42 16.94 11.83
C LEU A 540 -14.13 17.29 11.06
N LEU A 541 -14.23 18.04 9.95
CA LEU A 541 -13.07 18.55 9.23
C LEU A 541 -12.25 19.50 10.12
N HIS A 542 -12.90 20.42 10.82
CA HIS A 542 -12.24 21.32 11.78
C HIS A 542 -11.53 20.56 12.92
N GLU A 543 -12.12 19.47 13.43
CA GLU A 543 -11.48 18.58 14.42
C GLU A 543 -10.17 17.99 13.87
N LYS A 544 -10.19 17.45 12.64
CA LYS A 544 -9.02 16.84 12.00
C LYS A 544 -7.89 17.83 11.76
N HIS A 545 -8.22 19.07 11.41
CA HIS A 545 -7.24 20.16 11.25
C HIS A 545 -6.82 20.83 12.57
N ARG A 546 -7.22 20.28 13.74
CA ARG A 546 -6.92 20.80 15.09
C ARG A 546 -7.54 22.17 15.41
N ASN A 547 -8.52 22.61 14.64
CA ASN A 547 -9.27 23.85 14.84
C ASN A 547 -10.47 23.61 15.77
N TRP A 548 -10.18 23.24 17.02
CA TRP A 548 -11.19 22.84 18.01
C TRP A 548 -12.21 23.94 18.37
N SER A 549 -11.82 25.21 18.29
CA SER A 549 -12.69 26.35 18.64
C SER A 549 -13.89 26.47 17.71
N GLU A 550 -13.66 26.35 16.40
CA GLU A 550 -14.70 26.43 15.36
C GLU A 550 -15.47 25.11 15.24
N ALA A 551 -14.82 23.97 15.44
CA ALA A 551 -15.52 22.69 15.50
C ALA A 551 -16.59 22.68 16.61
N LEU A 552 -16.20 23.14 17.81
CA LEU A 552 -17.11 23.21 18.96
C LEU A 552 -18.14 24.32 18.84
N SER A 553 -17.85 25.44 18.16
CA SER A 553 -18.86 26.48 17.92
C SER A 553 -19.97 25.95 16.98
N ILE A 554 -19.59 25.22 15.92
CA ILE A 554 -20.54 24.58 15.00
C ILE A 554 -21.33 23.47 15.71
N TRP A 555 -20.69 22.64 16.54
CA TRP A 555 -21.43 21.65 17.32
C TRP A 555 -22.30 22.27 18.43
N ALA A 556 -21.90 23.40 19.01
CA ALA A 556 -22.71 24.12 19.99
C ALA A 556 -23.96 24.73 19.35
N SER A 557 -23.84 25.32 18.15
CA SER A 557 -24.98 25.85 17.41
C SER A 557 -25.91 24.74 16.88
N LEU A 558 -25.36 23.58 16.50
CA LEU A 558 -26.15 22.37 16.22
C LEU A 558 -26.86 21.85 17.48
N ALA A 559 -26.21 21.87 18.64
CA ALA A 559 -26.77 21.43 19.92
C ALA A 559 -27.89 22.35 20.44
N GLN A 560 -27.80 23.65 20.16
CA GLN A 560 -28.81 24.67 20.49
C GLN A 560 -29.93 24.77 19.45
N ASN A 561 -29.91 23.94 18.39
CA ASN A 561 -30.82 23.98 17.23
C ASN A 561 -30.81 25.32 16.44
N GLU A 562 -29.72 26.09 16.49
CA GLU A 562 -29.56 27.30 15.65
C GLU A 562 -29.25 26.94 14.19
N ILE A 563 -28.60 25.80 13.98
CA ILE A 563 -28.28 25.22 12.66
C ILE A 563 -28.90 23.82 12.60
N GLN A 564 -29.43 23.42 11.44
CA GLN A 564 -30.01 22.08 11.24
C GLN A 564 -29.13 21.25 10.31
N ASP A 565 -28.80 20.03 10.74
CA ASP A 565 -28.16 18.99 9.93
C ASP A 565 -28.85 17.65 10.22
N ASP A 566 -29.40 17.02 9.19
CA ASP A 566 -30.18 15.77 9.28
C ASP A 566 -29.38 14.58 9.83
N LEU A 567 -28.04 14.65 9.79
CA LEU A 567 -27.15 13.55 10.17
C LEU A 567 -26.45 13.76 11.52
N PHE A 568 -26.81 14.80 12.28
CA PHE A 568 -26.24 15.03 13.61
C PHE A 568 -26.77 14.01 14.64
N PRO A 569 -25.91 13.19 15.28
CA PRO A 569 -26.34 12.14 16.21
C PRO A 569 -26.73 12.65 17.61
N GLY A 570 -26.75 13.98 17.83
CA GLY A 570 -27.25 14.61 19.04
C GLY A 570 -26.19 14.99 20.09
N LEU A 571 -26.67 15.49 21.24
CA LEU A 571 -25.88 16.07 22.34
C LEU A 571 -24.78 15.14 22.89
N SER A 572 -24.97 13.81 22.82
CA SER A 572 -23.99 12.84 23.28
C SER A 572 -22.67 12.88 22.51
N LEU A 573 -22.68 13.18 21.21
CA LEU A 573 -21.46 13.30 20.42
C LEU A 573 -20.72 14.59 20.75
N PHE A 574 -21.44 15.70 20.91
CA PHE A 574 -20.87 16.98 21.35
C PHE A 574 -20.13 16.83 22.68
N LEU A 575 -20.79 16.19 23.65
CA LEU A 575 -20.22 15.88 24.96
C LEU A 575 -18.97 14.98 24.89
N GLN A 576 -18.98 13.92 24.07
CA GLN A 576 -17.78 13.08 23.85
C GLN A 576 -16.62 13.85 23.19
N LYS A 577 -16.92 14.77 22.27
CA LYS A 577 -15.90 15.58 21.58
C LYS A 577 -15.31 16.64 22.49
N ILE A 578 -16.09 17.19 23.43
CA ILE A 578 -15.60 18.08 24.49
C ILE A 578 -14.55 17.38 25.39
N VAL A 579 -14.73 16.09 25.73
CA VAL A 579 -13.73 15.32 26.50
C VAL A 579 -12.36 15.33 25.81
N ARG A 580 -12.35 15.24 24.47
CA ARG A 580 -11.13 15.19 23.65
C ARG A 580 -10.50 16.56 23.38
N ALA A 581 -11.25 17.64 23.57
CA ALA A 581 -10.81 19.01 23.30
C ALA A 581 -9.86 19.56 24.39
N PRO A 582 -9.03 20.58 24.09
CA PRO A 582 -8.16 21.21 25.09
C PRO A 582 -8.94 21.86 26.25
N ASP A 583 -8.30 21.97 27.41
CA ASP A 583 -8.95 22.33 28.68
C ASP A 583 -9.59 23.71 28.70
N GLU A 584 -9.09 24.66 27.90
CA GLU A 584 -9.66 26.00 27.79
C GLU A 584 -11.08 26.00 27.20
N LEU A 585 -11.35 25.10 26.25
CA LEU A 585 -12.65 25.00 25.59
C LEU A 585 -13.66 24.22 26.43
N LEU A 586 -13.20 23.38 27.37
CA LEU A 586 -14.06 22.74 28.36
C LEU A 586 -14.74 23.77 29.24
N TRP A 587 -14.03 24.80 29.72
CA TRP A 587 -14.62 25.81 30.59
C TRP A 587 -15.61 26.71 29.85
N ARG A 588 -15.34 27.02 28.58
CA ARG A 588 -16.21 27.90 27.77
C ARG A 588 -17.50 27.22 27.32
N TYR A 589 -17.43 25.96 26.91
CA TYR A 589 -18.61 25.19 26.47
C TYR A 589 -19.20 24.31 27.58
N GLY A 590 -18.54 24.24 28.74
CA GLY A 590 -18.99 23.50 29.91
C GLY A 590 -20.22 24.10 30.57
N ASP A 591 -20.32 25.45 30.62
CA ASP A 591 -21.54 26.12 31.07
C ASP A 591 -22.73 25.75 30.17
N LEU A 592 -22.54 25.77 28.85
CA LEU A 592 -23.57 25.38 27.87
C LEU A 592 -23.95 23.89 27.97
N ALA A 593 -22.98 23.01 28.23
CA ALA A 593 -23.23 21.59 28.45
C ALA A 593 -24.06 21.34 29.73
N LEU A 594 -23.76 22.05 30.81
CA LEU A 594 -24.46 21.94 32.10
C LEU A 594 -25.87 22.56 32.07
N GLU A 595 -26.08 23.59 31.25
CA GLU A 595 -27.41 24.16 31.00
C GLU A 595 -28.33 23.21 30.21
N LEU A 596 -27.78 22.43 29.28
CA LEU A 596 -28.54 21.51 28.44
C LEU A 596 -28.88 20.19 29.15
N ASP A 597 -27.92 19.53 29.81
CA ASP A 597 -28.13 18.26 30.52
C ASP A 597 -27.09 18.06 31.63
N GLN A 598 -27.48 18.34 32.88
CA GLN A 598 -26.59 18.25 34.04
C GLN A 598 -25.99 16.86 34.22
N ASP A 599 -26.81 15.80 34.11
CA ASP A 599 -26.39 14.43 34.41
C ASP A 599 -25.34 13.91 33.43
N LYS A 600 -25.57 14.11 32.13
CA LYS A 600 -24.61 13.69 31.09
C LYS A 600 -23.36 14.57 31.05
N ALA A 601 -23.49 15.86 31.36
CA ALA A 601 -22.35 16.77 31.41
C ALA A 601 -21.39 16.42 32.57
N ILE A 602 -21.90 15.99 33.73
CA ILE A 602 -21.04 15.56 34.84
C ILE A 602 -20.24 14.32 34.49
N ASP A 603 -20.83 13.33 33.80
CA ASP A 603 -20.11 12.13 33.36
C ASP A 603 -18.91 12.48 32.47
N VAL A 604 -19.03 13.53 31.66
CA VAL A 604 -17.97 14.08 30.80
C VAL A 604 -16.87 14.74 31.65
N PHE A 605 -17.24 15.54 32.64
CA PHE A 605 -16.27 16.12 33.60
C PHE A 605 -15.54 15.01 34.36
N ILE A 606 -16.25 13.99 34.85
CA ILE A 606 -15.70 12.83 35.53
C ILE A 606 -14.70 12.07 34.65
N GLN A 607 -15.05 11.81 33.38
CA GLN A 607 -14.15 11.12 32.45
C GLN A 607 -12.84 11.88 32.22
N LYS A 608 -12.91 13.22 32.10
CA LYS A 608 -11.71 14.05 31.89
C LYS A 608 -10.86 14.18 33.15
N LEU A 609 -11.49 14.24 34.33
CA LEU A 609 -10.81 14.31 35.62
C LEU A 609 -10.06 13.02 35.98
N LYS A 610 -10.16 11.91 35.23
CA LYS A 610 -9.37 10.69 35.46
C LYS A 610 -7.85 10.91 35.37
N SER A 611 -7.38 11.97 34.71
CA SER A 611 -6.00 12.44 34.85
C SER A 611 -5.83 13.10 36.21
N GLY A 612 -5.00 12.53 37.10
CA GLY A 612 -4.87 12.88 38.52
C GLY A 612 -4.36 14.29 38.89
N ASP A 613 -4.79 15.33 38.18
CA ASP A 613 -4.49 16.73 38.44
C ASP A 613 -5.46 17.33 39.46
N VAL A 614 -5.02 17.36 40.72
CA VAL A 614 -5.73 17.93 41.88
C VAL A 614 -6.15 19.40 41.63
N VAL A 615 -5.39 20.15 40.83
CA VAL A 615 -5.67 21.56 40.50
C VAL A 615 -6.89 21.71 39.58
N MET A 616 -7.12 20.75 38.69
CA MET A 616 -8.31 20.74 37.83
C MET A 616 -9.55 20.30 38.60
N GLU A 617 -9.39 19.40 39.57
CA GLU A 617 -10.46 19.00 40.50
C GLU A 617 -10.94 20.20 41.35
N GLU A 618 -10.03 21.00 41.90
CA GLU A 618 -10.41 22.20 42.67
C GLU A 618 -11.09 23.29 41.81
N LYS A 619 -10.62 23.50 40.57
CA LYS A 619 -11.27 24.44 39.63
C LYS A 619 -12.67 23.95 39.25
N ALA A 620 -12.82 22.66 38.90
CA ALA A 620 -14.10 22.07 38.56
C ALA A 620 -15.11 22.21 39.70
N LEU A 621 -14.69 22.00 40.94
CA LEU A 621 -15.56 22.18 42.11
C LEU A 621 -16.04 23.63 42.26
N ASN A 622 -15.16 24.63 42.08
CA ASN A 622 -15.55 26.05 42.11
C ASN A 622 -16.49 26.43 40.95
N PHE A 623 -16.31 25.84 39.77
CA PHE A 623 -17.21 26.05 38.63
C PHE A 623 -18.59 25.40 38.86
N LEU A 624 -18.61 24.26 39.55
CA LEU A 624 -19.83 23.50 39.83
C LEU A 624 -20.59 23.96 41.08
N ASP A 625 -20.07 24.92 41.86
CA ASP A 625 -20.81 25.51 42.99
C ASP A 625 -22.17 26.11 42.56
N LYS A 626 -22.31 26.48 41.28
CA LYS A 626 -23.57 26.95 40.70
C LYS A 626 -24.63 25.84 40.52
N TYR A 627 -24.23 24.57 40.48
CA TYR A 627 -25.08 23.42 40.16
C TYR A 627 -25.01 22.33 41.26
N PRO A 628 -25.95 22.31 42.23
CA PRO A 628 -25.82 21.52 43.46
C PRO A 628 -25.85 19.99 43.25
N ASP A 629 -26.66 19.48 42.31
CA ASP A 629 -26.73 18.04 42.02
C ASP A 629 -25.49 17.55 41.26
N ALA A 630 -24.91 18.40 40.42
CA ALA A 630 -23.67 18.13 39.70
C ALA A 630 -22.45 18.09 40.61
N HIS A 631 -22.41 19.02 41.57
CA HIS A 631 -21.38 19.10 42.59
C HIS A 631 -21.39 17.86 43.50
N LEU A 632 -22.57 17.36 43.88
CA LEU A 632 -22.71 16.15 44.70
C LEU A 632 -22.22 14.88 43.99
N LYS A 633 -22.66 14.64 42.75
CA LYS A 633 -22.24 13.46 41.97
C LYS A 633 -20.74 13.44 41.70
N LEU A 634 -20.13 14.60 41.42
CA LEU A 634 -18.69 14.69 41.24
C LEU A 634 -17.93 14.39 42.55
N LEU A 635 -18.37 14.96 43.67
CA LEU A 635 -17.74 14.71 44.97
C LEU A 635 -17.90 13.24 45.40
N GLU A 636 -19.05 12.61 45.15
CA GLU A 636 -19.25 11.18 45.38
C GLU A 636 -18.26 10.34 44.58
N HIS A 637 -18.09 10.62 43.29
CA HIS A 637 -17.12 9.91 42.45
C HIS A 637 -15.66 10.11 42.93
N LEU A 638 -15.26 11.35 43.23
CA LEU A 638 -13.91 11.66 43.69
C LEU A 638 -13.56 11.00 45.03
N VAL A 639 -14.55 10.79 45.89
CA VAL A 639 -14.32 10.28 47.24
C VAL A 639 -14.56 8.76 47.34
N LEU A 640 -15.60 8.22 46.70
CA LEU A 640 -15.96 6.81 46.80
C LEU A 640 -15.25 5.92 45.77
N GLU A 641 -15.02 6.42 44.54
CA GLU A 641 -14.38 5.60 43.48
C GLU A 641 -12.86 5.81 43.37
N LYS A 642 -12.38 7.03 43.64
CA LYS A 642 -10.94 7.35 43.56
C LYS A 642 -10.17 7.31 44.88
N GLU A 643 -10.85 7.19 46.03
CA GLU A 643 -10.24 7.23 47.38
C GLU A 643 -9.29 8.42 47.60
N SER A 644 -9.65 9.61 47.10
CA SER A 644 -8.77 10.78 47.18
C SER A 644 -8.33 11.07 48.62
N GLN A 645 -7.05 11.39 48.84
CA GLN A 645 -6.48 11.62 50.17
C GLN A 645 -6.63 13.08 50.66
N THR A 646 -7.33 13.93 49.90
CA THR A 646 -7.47 15.36 50.21
C THR A 646 -8.54 15.62 51.27
N GLU A 647 -8.11 15.99 52.47
CA GLU A 647 -8.97 16.28 53.64
C GLU A 647 -10.14 17.25 53.34
N LYS A 648 -9.93 18.20 52.42
CA LYS A 648 -10.94 19.20 52.04
C LYS A 648 -12.14 18.58 51.34
N PHE A 649 -11.95 17.63 50.42
CA PHE A 649 -13.05 17.03 49.65
C PHE A 649 -13.93 16.14 50.53
N HIS A 650 -13.32 15.39 51.45
CA HIS A 650 -14.06 14.60 52.46
C HIS A 650 -14.91 15.49 53.37
N THR A 651 -14.36 16.64 53.77
CA THR A 651 -15.07 17.60 54.63
C THR A 651 -16.19 18.31 53.85
N LEU A 652 -15.95 18.72 52.60
CA LEU A 652 -16.94 19.38 51.74
C LEU A 652 -18.10 18.45 51.38
N LEU A 653 -17.81 17.21 50.99
CA LEU A 653 -18.83 16.19 50.73
C LEU A 653 -19.70 15.96 51.98
N ALA A 654 -19.07 15.83 53.16
CA ALA A 654 -19.81 15.69 54.40
C ALA A 654 -20.67 16.93 54.71
N THR A 655 -20.19 18.14 54.43
CA THR A 655 -21.03 19.36 54.60
C THR A 655 -22.20 19.40 53.62
N LYS A 656 -22.04 18.93 52.39
CA LYS A 656 -23.11 18.91 51.38
C LYS A 656 -24.15 17.83 51.65
N TYR A 657 -23.74 16.65 52.15
CA TYR A 657 -24.67 15.67 52.70
C TYR A 657 -25.47 16.23 53.86
N LEU A 658 -24.83 16.98 54.77
CA LEU A 658 -25.53 17.64 55.87
C LEU A 658 -26.48 18.74 55.40
N GLU A 659 -26.12 19.52 54.38
CA GLU A 659 -27.02 20.51 53.77
C GLU A 659 -28.25 19.83 53.16
N ARG A 660 -28.06 18.75 52.39
CA ARG A 660 -29.15 17.96 51.80
C ARG A 660 -30.03 17.29 52.86
N LEU A 661 -29.44 16.77 53.93
CA LEU A 661 -30.17 16.19 55.07
C LEU A 661 -30.87 17.25 55.92
N SER A 662 -30.35 18.48 56.01
CA SER A 662 -31.01 19.59 56.71
C SER A 662 -32.18 20.19 55.94
N SER A 663 -32.18 20.04 54.60
CA SER A 663 -33.30 20.45 53.74
C SER A 663 -34.44 19.44 53.66
N LEU A 664 -34.22 18.20 54.13
CA LEU A 664 -35.20 17.12 54.12
C LEU A 664 -35.75 16.92 55.53
N ASP A 665 -37.06 16.68 55.66
CA ASP A 665 -37.63 16.31 56.96
C ASP A 665 -37.08 14.94 57.38
N LEU A 666 -36.55 14.83 58.60
CA LEU A 666 -35.85 13.65 59.13
C LEU A 666 -36.70 12.36 59.19
N GLN A 667 -38.00 12.46 58.89
CA GLN A 667 -38.96 11.35 58.86
C GLN A 667 -39.29 10.85 57.43
N ASP A 668 -38.76 11.48 56.38
CA ASP A 668 -39.02 11.07 54.99
C ASP A 668 -38.27 9.79 54.59
N GLN A 669 -38.96 8.90 53.87
CA GLN A 669 -38.40 7.63 53.36
C GLN A 669 -37.21 7.84 52.40
N LEU A 670 -37.10 9.01 51.77
CA LEU A 670 -36.00 9.39 50.89
C LEU A 670 -34.74 9.86 51.65
N ALA A 671 -34.88 10.28 52.92
CA ALA A 671 -33.76 10.69 53.76
C ALA A 671 -33.01 9.48 54.35
N LEU A 672 -33.67 8.33 54.52
CA LEU A 672 -33.09 7.08 55.03
C LEU A 672 -31.90 6.55 54.20
N PRO A 673 -31.97 6.45 52.86
CA PRO A 673 -30.83 5.98 52.06
C PRO A 673 -29.66 6.97 52.07
N ILE A 674 -29.93 8.28 52.02
CA ILE A 674 -28.90 9.33 52.10
C ILE A 674 -28.22 9.29 53.46
N ARG A 675 -28.98 9.06 54.54
CA ARG A 675 -28.45 8.89 55.89
C ARG A 675 -27.57 7.64 56.01
N ALA A 676 -27.99 6.50 55.44
CA ALA A 676 -27.20 5.28 55.42
C ALA A 676 -25.90 5.44 54.62
N GLN A 677 -25.95 6.12 53.46
CA GLN A 677 -24.77 6.44 52.65
C GLN A 677 -23.81 7.37 53.41
N PHE A 678 -24.34 8.39 54.09
CA PHE A 678 -23.55 9.29 54.92
C PHE A 678 -22.90 8.58 56.12
N GLN A 679 -23.63 7.67 56.79
CA GLN A 679 -23.09 6.85 57.88
C GLN A 679 -21.96 5.94 57.40
N ALA A 680 -22.18 5.23 56.28
CA ALA A 680 -21.15 4.38 55.67
C ALA A 680 -19.90 5.20 55.31
N PHE A 681 -20.10 6.39 54.74
CA PHE A 681 -19.03 7.31 54.38
C PHE A 681 -18.22 7.79 55.60
N ILE A 682 -18.90 8.23 56.67
CA ILE A 682 -18.21 8.66 57.89
C ILE A 682 -17.42 7.51 58.50
N VAL A 683 -17.91 6.27 58.48
CA VAL A 683 -17.16 5.12 59.01
C VAL A 683 -15.90 4.86 58.17
N GLN A 684 -16.02 4.86 56.85
CA GLN A 684 -14.92 4.54 55.93
C GLN A 684 -13.81 5.61 55.90
N SER A 685 -14.13 6.91 55.94
CA SER A 685 -13.12 7.95 55.71
C SER A 685 -12.35 8.37 56.97
N ASN A 686 -11.03 8.19 56.98
CA ASN A 686 -10.15 8.58 58.10
C ASN A 686 -9.64 10.03 58.03
N LEU A 687 -10.00 10.77 56.97
CA LEU A 687 -9.44 12.09 56.64
C LEU A 687 -10.41 13.25 56.88
N ILE A 688 -11.57 12.96 57.45
CA ILE A 688 -12.58 13.96 57.78
C ILE A 688 -12.10 14.78 58.98
N LYS A 689 -12.21 16.12 58.92
CA LYS A 689 -12.01 17.00 60.08
C LYS A 689 -13.24 16.96 60.97
N PRO A 690 -13.26 16.18 62.06
CA PRO A 690 -14.50 15.91 62.78
C PRO A 690 -14.97 17.15 63.54
N ALA A 691 -14.04 18.01 63.97
CA ALA A 691 -14.35 19.25 64.69
C ALA A 691 -15.21 20.24 63.89
N HIS A 692 -15.06 20.30 62.55
CA HIS A 692 -15.83 21.21 61.70
C HIS A 692 -17.24 20.71 61.42
N LEU A 693 -17.43 19.39 61.33
CA LEU A 693 -18.76 18.79 61.19
C LEU A 693 -19.52 18.84 62.52
N MET A 694 -18.83 18.67 63.65
CA MET A 694 -19.44 18.71 64.98
C MET A 694 -20.11 20.05 65.29
N SER A 695 -19.54 21.19 64.92
CA SER A 695 -20.17 22.49 65.16
C SER A 695 -21.49 22.69 64.40
N ARG A 696 -21.65 22.05 63.23
CA ARG A 696 -22.92 22.06 62.48
C ARG A 696 -23.90 20.99 62.95
N LEU A 697 -23.41 19.94 63.60
CA LEU A 697 -24.22 18.83 64.13
C LEU A 697 -24.74 19.10 65.54
N GLU A 698 -24.15 20.00 66.32
CA GLU A 698 -24.59 20.30 67.70
C GLU A 698 -26.09 20.65 67.77
N SER A 699 -26.66 21.27 66.74
CA SER A 699 -28.07 21.65 66.63
C SER A 699 -29.03 20.58 66.10
N THR A 700 -28.56 19.39 65.67
CA THR A 700 -29.41 18.36 65.03
C THR A 700 -29.53 17.06 65.85
N ASP A 701 -30.62 16.31 65.69
CA ASP A 701 -30.91 15.06 66.44
C ASP A 701 -30.21 13.79 65.86
N LEU A 702 -29.09 13.98 65.15
CA LEU A 702 -28.32 12.89 64.52
C LEU A 702 -27.35 12.23 65.52
N HIS A 703 -27.90 11.47 66.49
CA HIS A 703 -27.14 10.92 67.62
C HIS A 703 -26.13 9.82 67.23
N GLN A 704 -26.42 9.00 66.20
CA GLN A 704 -25.51 7.94 65.73
C GLN A 704 -24.28 8.51 65.04
N GLU A 705 -24.48 9.48 64.16
CA GLU A 705 -23.44 10.17 63.42
C GLU A 705 -22.52 10.98 64.37
N LYS A 706 -23.11 11.60 65.41
CA LYS A 706 -22.37 12.24 66.51
C LYS A 706 -21.47 11.25 67.26
N ALA A 707 -21.98 10.06 67.60
CA ALA A 707 -21.20 9.05 68.31
C ALA A 707 -19.99 8.58 67.50
N ILE A 708 -20.16 8.36 66.18
CA ILE A 708 -19.08 7.94 65.29
C ILE A 708 -18.01 9.04 65.17
N LEU A 709 -18.41 10.31 65.02
CA LEU A 709 -17.49 11.45 64.94
C LEU A 709 -16.70 11.65 66.25
N TYR A 710 -17.35 11.57 67.41
CA TYR A 710 -16.65 11.62 68.70
C TYR A 710 -15.63 10.48 68.85
N GLY A 711 -15.94 9.31 68.28
CA GLY A 711 -14.99 8.21 68.17
C GLY A 711 -13.74 8.53 67.38
N LYS A 712 -13.90 9.18 66.23
CA LYS A 712 -12.77 9.63 65.39
C LYS A 712 -11.96 10.76 66.04
N MET A 713 -12.57 11.57 66.90
CA MET A 713 -11.86 12.58 67.71
C MET A 713 -11.07 11.97 68.89
N GLY A 714 -11.13 10.65 69.10
CA GLY A 714 -10.50 9.98 70.25
C GLY A 714 -11.24 10.21 71.57
N ASN A 715 -12.41 10.85 71.54
CA ASN A 715 -13.22 11.11 72.73
C ASN A 715 -14.26 9.98 72.92
N HIS A 716 -13.74 8.80 73.22
CA HIS A 716 -14.55 7.57 73.30
C HIS A 716 -15.54 7.59 74.47
N GLU A 717 -15.25 8.30 75.57
CA GLU A 717 -16.16 8.39 76.72
C GLU A 717 -17.48 9.09 76.35
N LYS A 718 -17.41 10.19 75.59
CA LYS A 718 -18.60 10.90 75.11
C LYS A 718 -19.34 10.12 74.02
N ALA A 719 -18.61 9.42 73.14
CA ALA A 719 -19.22 8.56 72.13
C ALA A 719 -20.02 7.41 72.78
N LEU A 720 -19.43 6.73 73.76
CA LEU A 720 -20.08 5.67 74.52
C LEU A 720 -21.27 6.21 75.34
N LYS A 721 -21.15 7.41 75.93
CA LYS A 721 -22.26 8.06 76.64
C LYS A 721 -23.44 8.32 75.70
N ILE A 722 -23.21 8.81 74.48
CA ILE A 722 -24.29 9.05 73.50
C ILE A 722 -24.92 7.72 73.05
N MET A 723 -24.13 6.67 72.81
CA MET A 723 -24.71 5.38 72.38
C MET A 723 -25.50 4.68 73.49
N VAL A 724 -25.01 4.68 74.72
CA VAL A 724 -25.66 3.98 75.83
C VAL A 724 -26.87 4.78 76.36
N HIS A 725 -26.80 6.12 76.43
CA HIS A 725 -27.86 6.93 77.03
C HIS A 725 -28.88 7.48 76.03
N ASN A 726 -28.48 7.81 74.79
CA ASN A 726 -29.37 8.43 73.81
C ASN A 726 -29.90 7.43 72.77
N LEU A 727 -29.18 6.34 72.49
CA LEU A 727 -29.63 5.28 71.56
C LEU A 727 -30.21 4.05 72.28
N ASP A 728 -30.13 3.99 73.61
CA ASP A 728 -30.64 2.90 74.46
C ASP A 728 -30.21 1.48 74.00
N ASP A 729 -29.05 1.36 73.34
CA ASP A 729 -28.52 0.10 72.83
C ASP A 729 -27.17 -0.24 73.50
N PRO A 730 -27.16 -1.12 74.53
CA PRO A 730 -25.93 -1.55 75.19
C PRO A 730 -25.05 -2.45 74.30
N GLN A 731 -25.64 -3.15 73.32
CA GLN A 731 -24.91 -4.06 72.42
C GLN A 731 -24.16 -3.28 71.33
N ALA A 732 -24.70 -2.13 70.89
CA ALA A 732 -24.00 -1.21 70.00
C ALA A 732 -22.71 -0.66 70.63
N GLY A 733 -22.75 -0.36 71.93
CA GLY A 733 -21.58 0.05 72.72
C GLY A 733 -20.48 -1.02 72.75
N GLU A 734 -20.85 -2.28 72.96
CA GLU A 734 -19.91 -3.42 72.90
C GLU A 734 -19.31 -3.59 71.51
N SER A 735 -20.15 -3.54 70.48
CA SER A 735 -19.74 -3.70 69.07
C SER A 735 -18.77 -2.60 68.64
N TYR A 736 -18.96 -1.38 69.11
CA TYR A 736 -18.07 -0.25 68.88
C TYR A 736 -16.69 -0.44 69.54
N CYS A 737 -16.64 -0.98 70.77
CA CYS A 737 -15.38 -1.31 71.42
C CYS A 737 -14.58 -2.36 70.63
N ASP A 738 -15.27 -3.32 70.00
CA ASP A 738 -14.65 -4.32 69.12
C ASP A 738 -14.20 -3.76 67.77
N GLN A 739 -14.92 -2.77 67.22
CA GLN A 739 -14.59 -2.16 65.92
C GLN A 739 -13.40 -1.18 66.00
N ILE A 740 -13.28 -0.43 67.09
CA ILE A 740 -12.20 0.57 67.26
C ILE A 740 -10.88 -0.07 67.71
N ALA A 741 -10.93 -1.15 68.50
CA ALA A 741 -9.72 -1.84 68.91
C ALA A 741 -9.23 -2.77 67.78
N PRO A 742 -8.08 -2.49 67.12
CA PRO A 742 -7.51 -3.45 66.20
C PRO A 742 -7.19 -4.74 66.98
N LYS A 743 -7.42 -5.91 66.36
CA LYS A 743 -7.30 -7.25 66.98
C LYS A 743 -5.99 -7.54 67.74
N LYS A 744 -4.98 -6.67 67.66
CA LYS A 744 -3.68 -6.74 68.36
C LYS A 744 -3.53 -5.82 69.58
N ASP A 745 -4.28 -4.72 69.71
CA ASP A 745 -4.11 -3.76 70.82
C ASP A 745 -4.98 -4.09 72.04
N SER A 746 -4.59 -5.15 72.75
CA SER A 746 -5.24 -5.58 74.00
C SER A 746 -5.34 -4.45 75.04
N LYS A 747 -4.39 -3.51 75.08
CA LYS A 747 -4.38 -2.38 76.03
C LYS A 747 -5.46 -1.34 75.77
N LEU A 748 -5.71 -0.99 74.50
CA LEU A 748 -6.76 -0.03 74.13
C LEU A 748 -8.14 -0.65 74.34
N LYS A 749 -8.31 -1.93 73.98
CA LYS A 749 -9.53 -2.69 74.25
C LYS A 749 -9.86 -2.73 75.75
N LYS A 750 -8.86 -3.02 76.60
CA LYS A 750 -8.97 -2.96 78.07
C LYS A 750 -9.44 -1.59 78.56
N ARG A 751 -8.85 -0.51 78.06
CA ARG A 751 -9.24 0.86 78.45
C ARG A 751 -10.66 1.24 78.00
N LEU A 752 -11.06 0.83 76.79
CA LEU A 752 -12.40 1.09 76.26
C LEU A 752 -13.48 0.31 77.01
N LEU A 753 -13.23 -0.96 77.33
CA LEU A 753 -14.12 -1.77 78.17
C LEU A 753 -14.24 -1.17 79.57
N LEU A 754 -13.14 -0.67 80.15
CA LEU A 754 -13.19 0.05 81.42
C LEU A 754 -13.99 1.36 81.34
N SER A 755 -13.88 2.12 80.25
CA SER A 755 -14.72 3.31 80.05
C SER A 755 -16.19 2.95 79.86
N LEU A 756 -16.50 1.84 79.18
CA LEU A 756 -17.87 1.35 79.02
C LEU A 756 -18.47 0.92 80.37
N ILE A 757 -17.71 0.22 81.21
CA ILE A 757 -18.10 -0.13 82.58
C ILE A 757 -18.38 1.13 83.43
N LYS A 758 -17.53 2.16 83.31
CA LYS A 758 -17.75 3.45 83.99
C LYS A 758 -19.00 4.18 83.51
N VAL A 759 -19.31 4.11 82.21
CA VAL A 759 -20.54 4.69 81.64
C VAL A 759 -21.78 3.91 82.10
N PHE A 760 -21.72 2.59 82.18
CA PHE A 760 -22.81 1.77 82.74
C PHE A 760 -23.07 2.03 84.23
N LEU A 761 -22.05 2.44 84.98
CA LEU A 761 -22.11 2.72 86.42
C LEU A 761 -22.26 4.21 86.77
N ASP A 762 -22.53 5.08 85.79
CA ASP A 762 -22.64 6.52 85.99
C ASP A 762 -23.82 6.86 86.96
N PRO A 763 -23.58 7.55 88.09
CA PRO A 763 -24.60 7.83 89.10
C PRO A 763 -25.79 8.68 88.60
N GLU A 764 -25.63 9.41 87.49
CA GLU A 764 -26.65 10.32 86.92
C GLU A 764 -27.84 9.62 86.21
N LEU A 765 -27.87 8.27 86.14
CA LEU A 765 -28.98 7.57 85.48
C LEU A 765 -30.31 7.59 86.27
N SER A 766 -31.40 7.76 85.53
CA SER A 766 -32.77 7.57 86.01
C SER A 766 -33.03 6.11 86.43
N PRO A 767 -33.80 5.86 87.51
CA PRO A 767 -33.94 4.55 88.15
C PRO A 767 -34.55 3.47 87.23
N GLU A 768 -35.31 3.84 86.20
CA GLU A 768 -35.91 2.91 85.24
C GLU A 768 -34.90 2.29 84.27
N LYS A 769 -33.80 3.01 83.97
CA LYS A 769 -32.74 2.54 83.06
C LYS A 769 -31.62 1.77 83.79
N LYS A 770 -31.54 1.87 85.11
CA LYS A 770 -30.49 1.22 85.92
C LYS A 770 -30.58 -0.31 85.91
N LEU A 771 -31.77 -0.89 86.08
CA LEU A 771 -31.95 -2.35 86.10
C LEU A 771 -31.49 -3.09 84.83
N PRO A 772 -31.89 -2.68 83.60
CA PRO A 772 -31.47 -3.37 82.39
C PRO A 772 -29.96 -3.21 82.12
N LEU A 773 -29.38 -2.04 82.44
CA LEU A 773 -27.96 -1.78 82.24
C LEU A 773 -27.08 -2.53 83.24
N GLU A 774 -27.52 -2.68 84.49
CA GLU A 774 -26.84 -3.53 85.48
C GLU A 774 -26.84 -5.00 85.06
N SER A 775 -27.95 -5.51 84.50
CA SER A 775 -28.01 -6.89 83.97
C SER A 775 -27.11 -7.10 82.75
N ALA A 776 -27.09 -6.14 81.82
CA ALA A 776 -26.20 -6.16 80.65
C ALA A 776 -24.72 -6.08 81.06
N LEU A 777 -24.41 -5.30 82.10
CA LEU A 777 -23.06 -5.20 82.66
C LEU A 777 -22.59 -6.50 83.32
N VAL A 778 -23.46 -7.19 84.07
CA VAL A 778 -23.15 -8.51 84.66
C VAL A 778 -22.92 -9.55 83.56
N ASP A 779 -23.73 -9.55 82.52
CA ASP A 779 -23.54 -10.41 81.35
C ASP A 779 -22.24 -10.11 80.61
N LEU A 780 -21.91 -8.83 80.41
CA LEU A 780 -20.65 -8.40 79.79
C LEU A 780 -19.43 -8.84 80.61
N LEU A 781 -19.48 -8.67 81.93
CA LEU A 781 -18.40 -9.08 82.84
C LEU A 781 -18.18 -10.60 82.83
N ASN A 782 -19.25 -11.39 82.78
CA ASN A 782 -19.15 -12.85 82.70
C ASN A 782 -18.72 -13.36 81.33
N ARG A 783 -19.06 -12.66 80.23
CA ARG A 783 -18.66 -13.05 78.87
C ARG A 783 -17.24 -12.65 78.50
N ARG A 784 -16.77 -11.48 78.97
CA ARG A 784 -15.48 -10.88 78.55
C ARG A 784 -14.46 -10.78 79.69
N SER A 785 -14.56 -11.63 80.71
CA SER A 785 -13.68 -11.66 81.89
C SER A 785 -12.19 -11.76 81.55
N SER A 786 -11.82 -12.59 80.59
CA SER A 786 -10.42 -12.79 80.16
C SER A 786 -9.79 -11.55 79.51
N GLU A 787 -10.59 -10.61 79.02
CA GLU A 787 -10.11 -9.41 78.32
C GLU A 787 -9.91 -8.21 79.25
N MET A 788 -10.24 -8.33 80.55
CA MET A 788 -10.18 -7.22 81.52
C MET A 788 -9.05 -7.38 82.52
N ASN A 789 -8.56 -6.26 83.07
CA ASN A 789 -7.60 -6.29 84.17
C ASN A 789 -8.33 -6.36 85.51
N PRO A 790 -8.14 -7.41 86.32
CA PRO A 790 -8.89 -7.59 87.56
C PRO A 790 -8.65 -6.45 88.57
N LEU A 791 -7.46 -5.85 88.54
CA LEU A 791 -7.08 -4.76 89.44
C LEU A 791 -7.86 -3.47 89.16
N ASP A 792 -8.30 -3.26 87.91
CA ASP A 792 -9.01 -2.04 87.50
C ASP A 792 -10.53 -2.19 87.61
N VAL A 793 -11.04 -3.43 87.53
CA VAL A 793 -12.48 -3.74 87.58
C VAL A 793 -12.98 -3.91 89.02
N LEU A 794 -12.22 -4.59 89.89
CA LEU A 794 -12.61 -4.83 91.30
C LEU A 794 -13.01 -3.56 92.08
N PRO A 795 -12.32 -2.40 91.94
CA PRO A 795 -12.69 -1.17 92.63
C PRO A 795 -13.98 -0.53 92.10
N LEU A 796 -14.40 -0.86 90.87
CA LEU A 796 -15.57 -0.28 90.21
C LEU A 796 -16.86 -1.04 90.52
N ILE A 797 -16.78 -2.26 91.06
CA ILE A 797 -17.95 -3.07 91.37
C ILE A 797 -18.69 -2.51 92.60
N PRO A 798 -20.01 -2.22 92.51
CA PRO A 798 -20.77 -1.78 93.66
C PRO A 798 -20.80 -2.83 94.79
N PRO A 799 -20.72 -2.42 96.06
CA PRO A 799 -20.80 -3.35 97.20
C PRO A 799 -22.19 -4.00 97.37
N SER A 800 -23.20 -3.54 96.62
CA SER A 800 -24.56 -4.07 96.60
C SER A 800 -24.71 -5.37 95.81
N TRP A 801 -23.72 -5.77 95.00
CA TRP A 801 -23.81 -6.96 94.15
C TRP A 801 -23.48 -8.25 94.91
N SER A 802 -24.24 -9.31 94.64
CA SER A 802 -23.96 -10.63 95.20
C SER A 802 -22.72 -11.24 94.55
N LEU A 803 -21.76 -11.71 95.34
CA LEU A 803 -20.54 -12.37 94.83
C LEU A 803 -20.85 -13.57 93.91
N ALA A 804 -22.00 -14.23 94.09
CA ALA A 804 -22.40 -15.39 93.29
C ALA A 804 -22.60 -15.08 91.79
N THR A 805 -23.02 -13.86 91.43
CA THR A 805 -23.30 -13.49 90.03
C THR A 805 -22.05 -13.14 89.22
N ILE A 806 -20.93 -12.83 89.89
CA ILE A 806 -19.65 -12.40 89.27
C ILE A 806 -18.57 -13.47 89.44
N LEU A 807 -18.86 -14.54 90.21
CA LEU A 807 -17.92 -15.59 90.52
C LEU A 807 -17.30 -16.26 89.26
N PRO A 808 -18.06 -16.55 88.19
CA PRO A 808 -17.50 -17.07 86.94
C PRO A 808 -16.45 -16.13 86.35
N ALA A 809 -16.78 -14.84 86.24
CA ALA A 809 -15.85 -13.82 85.74
C ALA A 809 -14.57 -13.73 86.58
N LEU A 810 -14.69 -13.73 87.92
CA LEU A 810 -13.55 -13.65 88.83
C LEU A 810 -12.65 -14.88 88.75
N THR A 811 -13.24 -16.07 88.65
CA THR A 811 -12.45 -17.31 88.51
C THR A 811 -11.65 -17.34 87.21
N ASP A 812 -12.26 -16.91 86.11
CA ASP A 812 -11.60 -16.83 84.80
C ASP A 812 -10.51 -15.76 84.76
N MET A 813 -10.78 -14.58 85.35
CA MET A 813 -9.81 -13.50 85.50
C MET A 813 -8.55 -13.93 86.27
N ILE A 814 -8.71 -14.61 87.40
CA ILE A 814 -7.58 -15.10 88.21
C ILE A 814 -6.81 -16.21 87.48
N ALA A 815 -7.52 -17.12 86.81
CA ALA A 815 -6.90 -18.17 86.01
C ALA A 815 -6.07 -17.59 84.85
N THR A 816 -6.58 -16.56 84.19
CA THR A 816 -5.93 -15.84 83.09
C THR A 816 -4.65 -15.15 83.57
N LEU A 817 -4.69 -14.42 84.69
CA LEU A 817 -3.47 -13.83 85.29
C LEU A 817 -2.42 -14.89 85.63
N GLY A 818 -2.85 -16.03 86.16
CA GLY A 818 -1.95 -17.15 86.45
C GLY A 818 -1.34 -17.75 85.17
N HIS A 819 -2.08 -17.79 84.07
CA HIS A 819 -1.57 -18.21 82.77
C HIS A 819 -0.59 -17.21 82.17
N GLU A 820 -0.92 -15.90 82.15
CA GLU A 820 -0.04 -14.84 81.66
C GLU A 820 1.31 -14.83 82.41
N LYS A 821 1.29 -14.97 83.74
CA LYS A 821 2.53 -15.07 84.54
C LYS A 821 3.40 -16.26 84.13
N ARG A 822 2.80 -17.42 83.85
CA ARG A 822 3.55 -18.61 83.43
C ARG A 822 4.08 -18.46 82.01
N MET A 823 3.27 -17.93 81.08
CA MET A 823 3.69 -17.70 79.69
C MET A 823 4.81 -16.68 79.59
N THR A 824 4.71 -15.55 80.29
CA THR A 824 5.79 -14.55 80.34
C THR A 824 7.09 -15.13 80.92
N GLN A 825 7.02 -16.04 81.89
CA GLN A 825 8.19 -16.75 82.40
C GLN A 825 8.80 -17.69 81.33
N VAL A 826 7.97 -18.36 80.53
CA VAL A 826 8.45 -19.18 79.39
C VAL A 826 9.09 -18.30 78.32
N GLU A 827 8.47 -17.20 77.93
CA GLU A 827 9.03 -16.24 76.96
C GLU A 827 10.36 -15.66 77.43
N ALA A 828 10.48 -15.32 78.71
CA ALA A 828 11.74 -14.85 79.29
C ALA A 828 12.83 -15.93 79.16
N ASN A 829 12.52 -17.18 79.51
CA ASN A 829 13.47 -18.29 79.39
C ASN A 829 13.85 -18.61 77.94
N LEU A 830 12.90 -18.55 77.00
CA LEU A 830 13.16 -18.72 75.58
C LEU A 830 14.03 -17.59 75.02
N SER A 831 13.78 -16.35 75.46
CA SER A 831 14.59 -15.18 75.08
C SER A 831 16.03 -15.32 75.58
N ILE A 832 16.20 -15.82 76.82
CA ILE A 832 17.52 -16.17 77.37
C ILE A 832 18.20 -17.23 76.49
N GLY A 833 17.49 -18.32 76.13
CA GLY A 833 18.03 -19.37 75.25
C GLY A 833 18.38 -18.86 73.85
N HIS A 834 17.53 -18.02 73.26
CA HIS A 834 17.80 -17.39 71.97
C HIS A 834 19.04 -16.50 72.03
N ASN A 835 19.20 -15.72 73.10
CA ASN A 835 20.40 -14.89 73.30
C ASN A 835 21.68 -15.73 73.37
N VAL A 836 21.63 -16.91 74.02
CA VAL A 836 22.76 -17.85 74.05
C VAL A 836 23.07 -18.39 72.65
N ASN A 837 22.06 -18.81 71.88
CA ASN A 837 22.26 -19.28 70.51
C ASN A 837 22.84 -18.19 69.61
N THR A 838 22.30 -16.97 69.68
CA THR A 838 22.82 -15.83 68.93
C THR A 838 24.26 -15.50 69.31
N ALA A 839 24.64 -15.66 70.59
CA ALA A 839 26.02 -15.50 71.03
C ALA A 839 26.95 -16.60 70.46
N LEU A 840 26.47 -17.85 70.33
CA LEU A 840 27.20 -18.93 69.67
C LEU A 840 27.37 -18.67 68.16
N ASP A 841 26.32 -18.23 67.48
CA ASP A 841 26.37 -17.87 66.06
C ASP A 841 27.35 -16.71 65.82
N TYR A 842 27.34 -15.70 66.70
CA TYR A 842 28.32 -14.63 66.68
C TYR A 842 29.75 -15.15 66.86
N TYR A 843 29.97 -16.05 67.82
CA TYR A 843 31.26 -16.69 68.04
C TYR A 843 31.76 -17.42 66.77
N PHE A 844 30.92 -18.24 66.12
CA PHE A 844 31.30 -18.93 64.89
C PHE A 844 31.55 -17.97 63.73
N ALA A 845 30.79 -16.89 63.61
CA ALA A 845 30.98 -15.87 62.58
C ALA A 845 32.32 -15.14 62.74
N THR A 846 32.75 -14.84 63.97
CA THR A 846 34.03 -14.15 64.23
C THR A 846 35.27 -15.02 63.99
N ARG A 847 35.15 -16.34 64.03
CA ARG A 847 36.29 -17.27 63.89
C ARG A 847 36.64 -17.64 62.44
N LYS A 848 35.80 -17.28 61.46
CA LYS A 848 36.06 -17.60 60.05
C LYS A 848 37.33 -16.87 59.54
N PRO A 849 38.35 -17.58 59.03
CA PRO A 849 39.53 -16.93 58.47
C PRO A 849 39.15 -16.12 57.22
N ILE A 850 39.81 -14.98 57.03
CA ILE A 850 39.60 -14.12 55.85
C ILE A 850 40.83 -14.27 54.96
N GLU A 851 40.64 -14.82 53.76
CA GLU A 851 41.68 -14.91 52.73
C GLU A 851 41.74 -13.60 51.93
N MET A 852 42.94 -13.03 51.81
CA MET A 852 43.20 -11.82 51.03
C MET A 852 44.01 -12.18 49.80
N ALA A 853 43.46 -11.92 48.61
CA ALA A 853 44.19 -12.07 47.36
C ALA A 853 45.12 -10.86 47.12
N GLU A 854 46.24 -11.06 46.41
CA GLU A 854 47.21 -10.00 46.09
C GLU A 854 46.63 -8.86 45.23
N SER A 855 45.52 -9.12 44.52
CA SER A 855 44.77 -8.13 43.73
C SER A 855 43.82 -7.26 44.56
N SER A 856 43.74 -7.45 45.88
CA SER A 856 42.83 -6.70 46.74
C SER A 856 43.28 -5.25 46.95
N TYR A 857 42.33 -4.32 46.87
CA TYR A 857 42.57 -2.89 47.03
C TYR A 857 41.53 -2.27 47.97
N CYS A 858 41.88 -1.14 48.58
CA CYS A 858 40.98 -0.39 49.42
C CYS A 858 39.86 0.23 48.56
N MET A 859 38.61 -0.10 48.85
CA MET A 859 37.47 0.36 48.04
C MET A 859 37.18 1.88 48.16
N VAL A 860 37.78 2.56 49.13
CA VAL A 860 37.64 4.04 49.32
C VAL A 860 38.74 4.80 48.56
N THR A 861 39.98 4.30 48.59
CA THR A 861 41.15 5.01 48.01
C THR A 861 41.63 4.39 46.70
N SER A 862 41.08 3.25 46.30
CA SER A 862 41.48 2.43 45.14
C SER A 862 42.99 2.07 45.13
N LYS A 863 43.65 2.08 46.29
CA LYS A 863 45.07 1.72 46.45
C LYS A 863 45.21 0.30 46.98
N GLN A 864 46.20 -0.44 46.49
CA GLN A 864 46.55 -1.77 47.00
C GLN A 864 47.07 -1.71 48.45
N PHE A 865 46.76 -2.76 49.22
CA PHE A 865 47.25 -2.90 50.59
C PHE A 865 48.74 -3.24 50.59
N ARG A 866 49.58 -2.38 51.18
CA ARG A 866 51.04 -2.61 51.29
C ARG A 866 51.43 -3.41 52.54
N GLU A 867 50.57 -3.39 53.56
CA GLU A 867 50.73 -4.10 54.82
C GLU A 867 49.50 -5.02 55.04
N PRO A 868 49.64 -6.17 55.73
CA PRO A 868 48.54 -7.11 55.96
C PRO A 868 47.53 -6.62 57.03
N VAL A 869 47.39 -5.31 57.20
CA VAL A 869 46.47 -4.68 58.17
C VAL A 869 45.34 -4.02 57.41
N PHE A 870 44.12 -4.55 57.55
CA PHE A 870 42.93 -4.07 56.86
C PHE A 870 41.70 -4.18 57.76
N VAL A 871 40.67 -3.38 57.47
CA VAL A 871 39.37 -3.45 58.14
C VAL A 871 38.33 -3.95 57.16
N ARG A 872 37.57 -4.98 57.52
CA ARG A 872 36.46 -5.51 56.72
C ARG A 872 35.13 -5.28 57.44
N TYR A 873 34.20 -4.61 56.76
CA TYR A 873 32.82 -4.47 57.24
C TYR A 873 31.99 -5.74 56.96
N PRO A 874 30.89 -5.98 57.72
CA PRO A 874 30.04 -7.16 57.54
C PRO A 874 29.46 -7.33 56.12
N ASN A 875 29.31 -6.25 55.37
CA ASN A 875 28.89 -6.27 53.96
C ASN A 875 30.00 -6.69 52.97
N GLY A 876 31.18 -7.07 53.46
CA GLY A 876 32.29 -7.54 52.63
C GLY A 876 33.25 -6.47 52.14
N ILE A 877 33.01 -5.20 52.46
CA ILE A 877 33.86 -4.08 52.01
C ILE A 877 35.13 -4.00 52.84
N ILE A 878 36.27 -3.92 52.16
CA ILE A 878 37.61 -3.87 52.76
C ILE A 878 38.19 -2.48 52.57
N VAL A 879 38.67 -1.89 53.66
CA VAL A 879 39.24 -0.54 53.70
C VAL A 879 40.54 -0.51 54.50
N ASN A 880 41.37 0.51 54.24
CA ASN A 880 42.53 0.80 55.07
C ASN A 880 42.07 1.28 56.47
N PRO A 881 42.82 0.96 57.55
CA PRO A 881 42.50 1.39 58.91
C PRO A 881 42.26 2.91 59.03
N ASP A 882 43.07 3.71 58.34
CA ASP A 882 42.99 5.17 58.36
C ASP A 882 41.68 5.74 57.78
N GLN A 883 40.99 4.97 56.95
CA GLN A 883 39.74 5.36 56.29
C GLN A 883 38.50 4.87 57.05
N ALA A 884 38.67 4.02 58.06
CA ALA A 884 37.60 3.47 58.89
C ALA A 884 37.34 4.33 60.14
N LYS A 885 36.95 5.61 59.96
CA LYS A 885 36.70 6.53 61.09
C LYS A 885 35.61 6.04 62.05
N ASN A 886 34.59 5.34 61.53
CA ASN A 886 33.54 4.70 62.33
C ASN A 886 33.45 3.21 61.97
N LEU A 887 33.73 2.32 62.94
CA LEU A 887 33.65 0.87 62.75
C LEU A 887 32.20 0.36 62.59
N SER A 888 31.21 1.17 62.96
CA SER A 888 29.79 0.84 62.91
C SER A 888 29.09 1.24 61.61
N VAL A 889 29.69 2.12 60.80
CA VAL A 889 29.08 2.64 59.57
C VAL A 889 30.04 2.42 58.41
N CYS A 890 29.60 1.74 57.36
CA CYS A 890 30.44 1.57 56.19
C CYS A 890 30.57 2.91 55.43
N PRO A 891 31.80 3.37 55.14
CA PRO A 891 32.04 4.68 54.52
C PRO A 891 31.58 4.75 53.05
N ILE A 892 31.33 3.61 52.40
CA ILE A 892 30.92 3.55 50.98
C ILE A 892 29.41 3.40 50.85
N THR A 893 28.81 2.48 51.61
CA THR A 893 27.38 2.16 51.49
C THR A 893 26.50 2.93 52.47
N GLY A 894 27.09 3.60 53.47
CA GLY A 894 26.34 4.26 54.54
C GLY A 894 25.59 3.31 55.47
N GLN A 895 25.71 1.99 55.27
CA GLN A 895 25.02 1.00 56.10
C GLN A 895 25.55 0.99 57.53
N VAL A 896 24.62 1.00 58.48
CA VAL A 896 24.87 1.01 59.92
C VAL A 896 24.76 -0.42 60.46
N PHE A 897 25.87 -1.00 60.89
CA PHE A 897 25.96 -2.39 61.37
C PHE A 897 25.84 -2.54 62.89
N LYS A 898 25.86 -1.42 63.62
CA LYS A 898 25.47 -1.36 65.03
C LYS A 898 24.52 -0.19 65.20
N PRO A 899 23.30 -0.38 65.73
CA PRO A 899 22.47 0.74 66.11
C PRO A 899 23.29 1.60 67.09
N ILE A 900 23.40 2.89 66.79
CA ILE A 900 24.00 3.86 67.69
C ILE A 900 23.13 3.79 68.95
N LYS A 901 23.69 3.35 70.08
CA LYS A 901 22.96 3.40 71.35
C LYS A 901 22.75 4.88 71.67
N GLY A 902 21.57 5.39 71.33
CA GLY A 902 21.17 6.78 71.54
C GLY A 902 20.54 7.45 70.33
N THR A 903 19.51 6.82 69.74
CA THR A 903 18.36 7.49 69.09
C THR A 903 17.16 6.58 69.19
#